data_AF-A0A0B4GFN5-F1
#
_entry.id   AF-A0A0B4GFN5-F1
#
_cell.length_a   1.000
_cell.length_b   1.000
_cell.length_c   1.000
_cell.angle_alpha   90.00
_cell.angle_beta   90.00
_cell.angle_gamma   90.00
#
_symmetry.space_group_name_H-M   'P 1'
#
loop_
_entity.id
_entity.type
_entity.pdbx_description
1 polymer ?
#
loop_
_entity_poly.entity_id
_entity_poly.type
_entity_poly.pdbx_seq_one_letter_code
_entity_poly.pdbx_strand_id
1 'polypeptide(L)'
;MDPTIRDKVLHCSELFEQAPAADSNIQDAYKRFQAWYTNYTAGRAVTPSLDERLRDAPDTRDTISEFLDDLATALGSGAESSVGRASMHEAVQSLEHISILLGIPASVDRYEKAKYVNVDHFIPIDKSHIEELFPKADPVLRDRLLQGVLSRRRALRYAQEHKEELAKEAPCPQDEEEDEDDDETMSDISDSSSLCSDMSIRVPPMPLMGQKGKPFVCPCCFSMIEAEDREEWKRHVSSDMLPYVCTFTDCEEPDRLFESRDEWYFHELNYHRRTWFCILGCLEKFDSKSAFEAHWSVAHRESGGIARAEELGAHSTRLPEPETSTWCPMCHDEIRDPELVMQHIGRHQVQLGLWPLRSMGYFDDEDDQEGNEENGEDGAEMSDEEGKVPDNPAPSQDAAGSDSPPPGSTETLPSFDREDYTVGWICASQEGLDTAVACLDAKHKAVPRIPRGGHDYAFGEINGHHIVIGCADISENRQTSVANLAAMMRENFPGVKLGLSVGIGGAVPSGGRNIRLGDVAVGSAGVLGLGMDGHGVLQPASPRYPAPMLLCHAASDLWVESEMDGPTLGRDMQSIMSTKSQQWRGYYSRPDSSSDNDGPAVHRGWIASGTTMLTSADDRKALADREHVVCFDMEAAKLMEVSKLAEGFPFMLIRGICDYCDTHKNEQWQPYATMSAAVYARALLGHISPHKIQSL
;
A
#
# COMPACT_ATOMS: atom_id res chain seq x y z
N MET A 1 -34.91 16.17 -3.67
CA MET A 1 -34.53 15.40 -4.87
C MET A 1 -33.64 16.26 -5.73
N ASP A 2 -32.43 15.80 -6.07
CA ASP A 2 -31.63 16.37 -7.17
C ASP A 2 -32.50 16.45 -8.45
N PRO A 3 -32.56 17.61 -9.14
CA PRO A 3 -33.36 17.76 -10.36
C PRO A 3 -33.06 16.72 -11.44
N THR A 4 -31.80 16.30 -11.62
CA THR A 4 -31.41 15.39 -12.70
C THR A 4 -31.90 13.96 -12.45
N ILE A 5 -31.74 13.44 -11.24
CA ILE A 5 -32.26 12.10 -10.86
C ILE A 5 -33.78 12.11 -10.86
N ARG A 6 -34.41 13.18 -10.36
CA ARG A 6 -35.87 13.31 -10.38
C ARG A 6 -36.44 13.20 -11.79
N ASP A 7 -35.85 13.88 -12.76
CA ASP A 7 -36.31 13.87 -14.14
C ASP A 7 -36.14 12.47 -14.76
N LYS A 8 -35.03 11.78 -14.47
CA LYS A 8 -34.80 10.39 -14.92
C LYS A 8 -35.77 9.38 -14.31
N VAL A 9 -36.11 9.54 -13.03
CA VAL A 9 -37.07 8.67 -12.36
C VAL A 9 -38.49 8.86 -12.90
N LEU A 10 -38.90 10.10 -13.14
CA LEU A 10 -40.17 10.41 -13.81
C LEU A 10 -40.20 9.78 -15.21
N HIS A 11 -39.11 9.89 -15.97
CA HIS A 11 -38.99 9.28 -17.29
C HIS A 11 -39.14 7.75 -17.25
N CYS A 12 -38.46 7.05 -16.33
CA CYS A 12 -38.62 5.61 -16.17
C CYS A 12 -40.04 5.21 -15.76
N SER A 13 -40.69 6.00 -14.89
CA SER A 13 -42.08 5.77 -14.49
C SER A 13 -43.05 5.88 -15.68
N GLU A 14 -42.87 6.89 -16.53
CA GLU A 14 -43.68 7.05 -17.76
C GLU A 14 -43.48 5.88 -18.73
N LEU A 15 -42.26 5.34 -18.83
CA LEU A 15 -41.95 4.18 -19.68
C LEU A 15 -42.61 2.90 -19.17
N PHE A 16 -42.64 2.68 -17.84
CA PHE A 16 -43.36 1.55 -17.26
C PHE A 16 -44.88 1.63 -17.47
N GLU A 17 -45.47 2.82 -17.39
CA GLU A 17 -46.90 3.03 -17.65
C GLU A 17 -47.29 2.78 -19.12
N GLN A 18 -46.34 2.95 -20.05
CA GLN A 18 -46.52 2.69 -21.48
C GLN A 18 -46.29 1.22 -21.86
N ALA A 19 -45.75 0.40 -20.96
CA ALA A 19 -45.45 -0.99 -21.22
C ALA A 19 -46.72 -1.88 -21.18
N PRO A 20 -46.75 -3.03 -21.89
CA PRO A 20 -47.93 -3.88 -21.95
C PRO A 20 -48.34 -4.40 -20.57
N ALA A 21 -49.56 -4.07 -20.12
CA ALA A 21 -50.09 -4.46 -18.81
C ALA A 21 -50.25 -5.99 -18.59
N ALA A 22 -50.07 -6.79 -19.65
CA ALA A 22 -50.24 -8.24 -19.63
C ALA A 22 -48.94 -9.03 -19.34
N ASP A 23 -47.76 -8.39 -19.30
CA ASP A 23 -46.50 -9.07 -18.94
C ASP A 23 -46.27 -8.99 -17.43
N SER A 24 -46.40 -10.12 -16.74
CA SER A 24 -46.25 -10.22 -15.28
C SER A 24 -44.86 -9.80 -14.79
N ASN A 25 -43.81 -9.97 -15.60
CA ASN A 25 -42.44 -9.60 -15.21
C ASN A 25 -42.24 -8.08 -15.22
N ILE A 26 -42.84 -7.39 -16.20
CA ILE A 26 -42.79 -5.93 -16.29
C ILE A 26 -43.57 -5.31 -15.12
N GLN A 27 -44.71 -5.90 -14.76
CA GLN A 27 -45.50 -5.46 -13.61
C GLN A 27 -44.79 -5.70 -12.27
N ASP A 28 -44.08 -6.82 -12.11
CA ASP A 28 -43.23 -7.09 -10.93
C ASP A 28 -42.10 -6.06 -10.81
N ALA A 29 -41.34 -5.86 -11.90
CA ALA A 29 -40.27 -4.87 -11.97
C ALA A 29 -40.78 -3.44 -11.71
N TYR A 30 -41.98 -3.09 -12.20
CA TYR A 30 -42.58 -1.79 -11.94
C TYR A 30 -42.94 -1.58 -10.47
N LYS A 31 -43.54 -2.58 -9.81
CA LYS A 31 -43.85 -2.52 -8.37
C LYS A 31 -42.59 -2.33 -7.52
N ARG A 32 -41.53 -3.06 -7.86
CA ARG A 32 -40.20 -2.95 -7.23
C ARG A 32 -39.57 -1.58 -7.42
N PHE A 33 -39.62 -1.05 -8.64
CA PHE A 33 -39.18 0.31 -8.94
C PHE A 33 -39.99 1.38 -8.19
N GLN A 34 -41.32 1.23 -8.09
CA GLN A 34 -42.18 2.14 -7.33
C GLN A 34 -41.88 2.10 -5.83
N ALA A 35 -41.62 0.93 -5.26
CA ALA A 35 -41.20 0.78 -3.87
C ALA A 35 -39.86 1.49 -3.61
N TRP A 36 -38.88 1.29 -4.51
CA TRP A 36 -37.60 1.98 -4.46
C TRP A 36 -37.74 3.51 -4.54
N TYR A 37 -38.52 4.03 -5.50
CA TYR A 37 -38.75 5.46 -5.69
C TYR A 37 -39.47 6.12 -4.50
N THR A 38 -40.44 5.42 -3.92
CA THR A 38 -41.16 5.91 -2.73
C THR A 38 -40.20 6.04 -1.54
N ASN A 39 -39.27 5.09 -1.38
CA ASN A 39 -38.23 5.14 -0.35
C ASN A 39 -37.15 6.22 -0.63
N TYR A 40 -36.85 6.50 -1.90
CA TYR A 40 -35.92 7.55 -2.29
C TYR A 40 -36.35 8.95 -1.78
N THR A 41 -37.65 9.23 -1.86
CA THR A 41 -38.23 10.56 -1.58
C THR A 41 -38.81 10.70 -0.17
N ALA A 42 -38.94 9.62 0.60
CA ALA A 42 -39.48 9.62 1.95
C ALA A 42 -38.44 10.09 2.99
N GLY A 43 -38.41 11.38 3.31
CA GLY A 43 -37.79 11.87 4.54
C GLY A 43 -38.65 11.51 5.75
N ARG A 44 -38.11 10.76 6.73
CA ARG A 44 -38.79 10.49 8.02
C ARG A 44 -38.08 11.24 9.14
N ALA A 45 -38.79 11.54 10.23
CA ALA A 45 -38.31 12.40 11.32
C ALA A 45 -37.03 11.91 12.06
N VAL A 46 -36.57 10.68 11.81
CA VAL A 46 -35.43 10.03 12.48
C VAL A 46 -34.33 9.60 11.49
N THR A 47 -34.64 9.45 10.21
CA THR A 47 -33.68 9.04 9.17
C THR A 47 -33.72 10.01 7.98
N PRO A 48 -32.58 10.61 7.59
CA PRO A 48 -32.54 11.47 6.42
C PRO A 48 -32.94 10.67 5.17
N SER A 49 -33.62 11.34 4.25
CA SER A 49 -34.04 10.74 2.98
C SER A 49 -32.82 10.18 2.23
N LEU A 50 -33.03 9.20 1.34
CA LEU A 50 -31.95 8.69 0.49
C LEU A 50 -31.31 9.83 -0.32
N ASP A 51 -32.12 10.80 -0.74
CA ASP A 51 -31.69 12.03 -1.40
C ASP A 51 -30.78 12.94 -0.54
N GLU A 52 -31.00 13.01 0.77
CA GLU A 52 -30.12 13.74 1.68
C GLU A 52 -28.79 13.01 1.89
N ARG A 53 -28.82 11.66 1.97
CA ARG A 53 -27.60 10.83 2.09
C ARG A 53 -26.74 10.86 0.83
N LEU A 54 -27.36 10.99 -0.34
CA LEU A 54 -26.66 11.09 -1.63
C LEU A 54 -25.97 12.45 -1.87
N ARG A 55 -26.24 13.46 -1.04
CA ARG A 55 -25.57 14.76 -1.14
C ARG A 55 -24.07 14.69 -0.81
N ASP A 56 -23.70 13.76 0.06
CA ASP A 56 -22.33 13.57 0.54
C ASP A 56 -21.58 12.41 -0.19
N ALA A 57 -22.22 11.78 -1.20
CA ALA A 57 -21.68 10.64 -1.95
C ALA A 57 -21.90 10.81 -3.48
N PRO A 58 -21.11 11.68 -4.15
CA PRO A 58 -21.30 12.02 -5.56
C PRO A 58 -21.09 10.83 -6.51
N ASP A 59 -20.16 9.92 -6.21
CA ASP A 59 -19.90 8.75 -7.05
C ASP A 59 -21.10 7.79 -7.06
N THR A 60 -21.68 7.50 -5.89
CA THR A 60 -22.89 6.68 -5.77
C THR A 60 -24.09 7.30 -6.48
N ARG A 61 -24.19 8.64 -6.47
CA ARG A 61 -25.22 9.38 -7.17
C ARG A 61 -25.08 9.21 -8.69
N ASP A 62 -23.86 9.27 -9.20
CA ASP A 62 -23.57 9.09 -10.63
C ASP A 62 -23.86 7.63 -11.05
N THR A 63 -23.55 6.64 -10.20
CA THR A 63 -23.94 5.24 -10.44
C THR A 63 -25.47 5.03 -10.47
N ILE A 64 -26.24 5.67 -9.58
CA ILE A 64 -27.71 5.64 -9.65
C ILE A 64 -28.22 6.26 -10.96
N SER A 65 -27.57 7.34 -11.40
CA SER A 65 -27.88 8.03 -12.65
C SER A 65 -27.69 7.11 -13.86
N GLU A 66 -26.62 6.31 -13.88
CA GLU A 66 -26.33 5.31 -14.93
C GLU A 66 -27.35 4.17 -14.93
N PHE A 67 -27.68 3.59 -13.78
CA PHE A 67 -28.70 2.52 -13.72
C PHE A 67 -30.09 2.97 -14.14
N LEU A 68 -30.45 4.24 -13.90
CA LEU A 68 -31.70 4.81 -14.43
C LEU A 68 -31.66 4.97 -15.96
N ASP A 69 -30.51 5.28 -16.55
CA ASP A 69 -30.35 5.33 -18.01
C ASP A 69 -30.40 3.93 -18.63
N ASP A 70 -29.79 2.94 -17.98
CA ASP A 70 -29.86 1.53 -18.38
C ASP A 70 -31.30 1.01 -18.31
N LEU A 71 -32.03 1.36 -17.24
CA LEU A 71 -33.44 1.02 -17.09
C LEU A 71 -34.31 1.66 -18.18
N ALA A 72 -34.12 2.95 -18.46
CA ALA A 72 -34.82 3.64 -19.53
C ALA A 72 -34.51 3.01 -20.90
N THR A 73 -33.26 2.62 -21.14
CA THR A 73 -32.83 1.94 -22.36
C THR A 73 -33.47 0.55 -22.48
N ALA A 74 -33.51 -0.22 -21.40
CA ALA A 74 -34.11 -1.55 -21.37
C ALA A 74 -35.62 -1.50 -21.65
N LEU A 75 -36.31 -0.50 -21.10
CA LEU A 75 -37.74 -0.28 -21.33
C LEU A 75 -38.03 0.23 -22.76
N GLY A 76 -37.18 1.13 -23.29
CA GLY A 76 -37.37 1.74 -24.61
C GLY A 76 -36.95 0.87 -25.80
N SER A 77 -35.97 -0.03 -25.63
CA SER A 77 -35.42 -0.86 -26.71
C SER A 77 -36.14 -2.20 -26.94
N GLY A 78 -37.18 -2.49 -26.15
CA GLY A 78 -38.04 -3.66 -26.31
C GLY A 78 -37.97 -4.62 -25.11
N ALA A 79 -38.69 -4.25 -24.04
CA ALA A 79 -38.92 -5.08 -22.85
C ALA A 79 -39.56 -6.44 -23.16
N GLU A 80 -40.07 -6.65 -24.38
CA GLU A 80 -40.61 -7.94 -24.85
C GLU A 80 -39.52 -8.98 -25.19
N SER A 81 -38.28 -8.54 -25.40
CA SER A 81 -37.13 -9.42 -25.68
C SER A 81 -36.58 -10.04 -24.39
N SER A 82 -36.06 -11.27 -24.46
CA SER A 82 -35.45 -11.93 -23.29
C SER A 82 -34.25 -11.15 -22.73
N VAL A 83 -33.49 -10.49 -23.59
CA VAL A 83 -32.34 -9.65 -23.22
C VAL A 83 -32.80 -8.37 -22.53
N GLY A 84 -33.82 -7.69 -23.06
CA GLY A 84 -34.39 -6.50 -22.42
C GLY A 84 -35.00 -6.79 -21.04
N ARG A 85 -35.69 -7.93 -20.88
CA ARG A 85 -36.22 -8.35 -19.56
C ARG A 85 -35.11 -8.57 -18.54
N ALA A 86 -34.03 -9.26 -18.92
CA ALA A 86 -32.90 -9.51 -18.02
C ALA A 86 -32.23 -8.20 -17.60
N SER A 87 -31.98 -7.29 -18.54
CA SER A 87 -31.37 -5.98 -18.29
C SER A 87 -32.25 -5.08 -17.41
N MET A 88 -33.57 -5.10 -17.59
CA MET A 88 -34.52 -4.38 -16.73
C MET A 88 -34.48 -4.91 -15.29
N HIS A 89 -34.52 -6.24 -15.10
CA HIS A 89 -34.44 -6.83 -13.76
C HIS A 89 -33.10 -6.55 -13.08
N GLU A 90 -31.99 -6.60 -13.83
CA GLU A 90 -30.65 -6.29 -13.32
C GLU A 90 -30.52 -4.83 -12.89
N ALA A 91 -31.06 -3.89 -13.67
CA ALA A 91 -31.08 -2.47 -13.32
C ALA A 91 -31.94 -2.19 -12.07
N VAL A 92 -33.15 -2.76 -11.99
CA VAL A 92 -34.04 -2.61 -10.81
C VAL A 92 -33.40 -3.23 -9.56
N GLN A 93 -32.80 -4.41 -9.68
CA GLN A 93 -32.10 -5.07 -8.57
C GLN A 93 -30.87 -4.27 -8.11
N SER A 94 -30.14 -3.65 -9.05
CA SER A 94 -28.96 -2.82 -8.73
C SER A 94 -29.37 -1.54 -7.98
N LEU A 95 -30.49 -0.92 -8.37
CA LEU A 95 -31.07 0.22 -7.65
C LEU A 95 -31.52 -0.17 -6.23
N GLU A 96 -32.14 -1.33 -6.04
CA GLU A 96 -32.51 -1.87 -4.73
C GLU A 96 -31.29 -2.13 -3.84
N HIS A 97 -30.23 -2.75 -4.39
CA HIS A 97 -28.98 -3.00 -3.66
C HIS A 97 -28.28 -1.71 -3.21
N ILE A 98 -28.23 -0.68 -4.05
CA ILE A 98 -27.65 0.62 -3.66
C ILE A 98 -28.43 1.25 -2.51
N SER A 99 -29.76 1.13 -2.49
CA SER A 99 -30.59 1.63 -1.39
C SER A 99 -30.31 0.93 -0.05
N ILE A 100 -29.97 -0.36 -0.10
CA ILE A 100 -29.53 -1.13 1.07
C ILE A 100 -28.14 -0.66 1.53
N LEU A 101 -27.20 -0.46 0.60
CA LEU A 101 -25.82 -0.04 0.88
C LEU A 101 -25.73 1.37 1.48
N LEU A 102 -26.57 2.30 1.02
CA LEU A 102 -26.67 3.66 1.59
C LEU A 102 -27.26 3.65 3.01
N GLY A 103 -27.81 2.53 3.47
CA GLY A 103 -28.27 2.29 4.84
C GLY A 103 -27.20 1.78 5.80
N ILE A 104 -25.99 1.46 5.34
CA ILE A 104 -24.93 0.84 6.15
C ILE A 104 -23.92 1.92 6.60
N PRO A 105 -23.66 2.09 7.91
CA PRO A 105 -22.67 3.05 8.41
C PRO A 105 -21.24 2.70 7.95
N ALA A 106 -20.40 3.71 7.70
CA ALA A 106 -18.98 3.55 7.41
C ALA A 106 -18.23 2.79 8.54
N SER A 107 -17.11 2.13 8.23
CA SER A 107 -16.40 1.19 9.13
C SER A 107 -16.11 1.74 10.53
N VAL A 108 -15.71 3.01 10.63
CA VAL A 108 -15.44 3.73 11.90
C VAL A 108 -16.73 4.02 12.69
N ASP A 109 -17.83 4.33 12.01
CA ASP A 109 -19.14 4.60 12.61
C ASP A 109 -19.81 3.31 13.16
N ARG A 110 -19.45 2.13 12.60
CA ARG A 110 -19.96 0.83 13.07
C ARG A 110 -19.49 0.49 14.49
N TYR A 111 -18.20 0.69 14.81
CA TYR A 111 -17.68 0.37 16.14
C TYR A 111 -18.21 1.34 17.21
N GLU A 112 -18.45 2.61 16.84
CA GLU A 112 -19.11 3.60 17.70
C GLU A 112 -20.57 3.23 18.00
N LYS A 113 -21.35 2.87 16.97
CA LYS A 113 -22.76 2.46 17.10
C LYS A 113 -22.94 1.11 17.80
N ALA A 114 -21.99 0.20 17.61
CA ALA A 114 -22.03 -1.14 18.20
C ALA A 114 -21.73 -1.18 19.70
N LYS A 115 -21.27 -0.08 20.33
CA LYS A 115 -20.93 -0.03 21.77
C LYS A 115 -22.04 -0.53 22.71
N TYR A 116 -23.29 -0.44 22.27
CA TYR A 116 -24.46 -0.80 23.07
C TYR A 116 -24.95 -2.25 22.87
N VAL A 117 -24.34 -3.01 21.95
CA VAL A 117 -24.72 -4.41 21.70
C VAL A 117 -24.24 -5.30 22.84
N ASN A 118 -25.15 -6.13 23.38
CA ASN A 118 -24.80 -7.04 24.47
C ASN A 118 -24.01 -8.24 23.93
N VAL A 119 -22.80 -8.43 24.46
CA VAL A 119 -21.92 -9.57 24.17
C VAL A 119 -21.41 -10.23 25.45
N ASP A 120 -22.08 -10.03 26.58
CA ASP A 120 -21.58 -10.38 27.91
C ASP A 120 -21.38 -11.90 28.08
N HIS A 121 -22.19 -12.69 27.37
CA HIS A 121 -22.06 -14.14 27.36
C HIS A 121 -20.71 -14.63 26.80
N PHE A 122 -20.05 -13.85 25.94
CA PHE A 122 -18.74 -14.19 25.40
C PHE A 122 -17.58 -13.87 26.35
N ILE A 123 -17.79 -13.02 27.36
CA ILE A 123 -16.73 -12.57 28.27
C ILE A 123 -15.98 -13.74 28.92
N PRO A 124 -16.64 -14.75 29.52
CA PRO A 124 -15.93 -15.87 30.14
C PRO A 124 -15.12 -16.69 29.14
N ILE A 125 -15.65 -16.87 27.92
CA ILE A 125 -15.06 -17.69 26.86
C ILE A 125 -13.81 -17.00 26.30
N ASP A 126 -13.95 -15.74 25.87
CA ASP A 126 -12.87 -14.97 25.29
C ASP A 126 -11.76 -14.69 26.31
N LYS A 127 -12.14 -14.47 27.58
CA LYS A 127 -11.18 -14.31 28.66
C LYS A 127 -10.36 -15.58 28.89
N SER A 128 -11.00 -16.74 29.00
CA SER A 128 -10.29 -18.02 29.15
C SER A 128 -9.34 -18.26 27.98
N HIS A 129 -9.80 -17.99 26.74
CA HIS A 129 -8.99 -18.16 25.55
C HIS A 129 -7.73 -17.28 25.53
N ILE A 130 -7.85 -15.99 25.88
CA ILE A 130 -6.71 -15.07 25.97
C ILE A 130 -5.75 -15.48 27.09
N GLU A 131 -6.27 -15.94 28.23
CA GLU A 131 -5.46 -16.42 29.36
C GLU A 131 -4.68 -17.70 29.01
N GLU A 132 -5.26 -18.58 28.20
CA GLU A 132 -4.62 -19.79 27.69
C GLU A 132 -3.55 -19.48 26.62
N LEU A 133 -3.82 -18.57 25.69
CA LEU A 133 -2.88 -18.18 24.63
C LEU A 133 -1.69 -17.38 25.18
N PHE A 134 -1.94 -16.47 26.12
CA PHE A 134 -0.96 -15.52 26.61
C PHE A 134 -0.86 -15.55 28.15
N PRO A 135 -0.48 -16.69 28.77
CA PRO A 135 -0.50 -16.86 30.22
C PRO A 135 0.50 -15.96 30.95
N LYS A 136 1.54 -15.51 30.25
CA LYS A 136 2.60 -14.63 30.78
C LYS A 136 2.35 -13.14 30.49
N ALA A 137 1.32 -12.78 29.72
CA ALA A 137 1.03 -11.39 29.41
C ALA A 137 0.53 -10.61 30.62
N ASP A 138 0.85 -9.31 30.65
CA ASP A 138 0.39 -8.40 31.71
C ASP A 138 -1.15 -8.44 31.84
N PRO A 139 -1.72 -8.47 33.07
CA PRO A 139 -3.17 -8.49 33.26
C PRO A 139 -3.92 -7.33 32.59
N VAL A 140 -3.33 -6.13 32.55
CA VAL A 140 -3.92 -4.94 31.90
C VAL A 140 -3.93 -5.13 30.38
N LEU A 141 -2.86 -5.70 29.82
CA LEU A 141 -2.80 -6.02 28.40
C LEU A 141 -3.81 -7.12 28.04
N ARG A 142 -3.97 -8.16 28.86
CA ARG A 142 -4.98 -9.20 28.65
C ARG A 142 -6.40 -8.64 28.67
N ASP A 143 -6.70 -7.73 29.58
CA ASP A 143 -8.00 -7.06 29.63
C ASP A 143 -8.24 -6.18 28.40
N ARG A 144 -7.22 -5.47 27.92
CA ARG A 144 -7.31 -4.68 26.67
C ARG A 144 -7.54 -5.55 25.44
N LEU A 145 -6.81 -6.67 25.33
CA LEU A 145 -7.00 -7.65 24.27
C LEU A 145 -8.44 -8.20 24.29
N LEU A 146 -8.98 -8.47 25.48
CA LEU A 146 -10.36 -8.88 25.68
C LEU A 146 -11.34 -7.79 25.21
N GLN A 147 -11.14 -6.53 25.58
CA GLN A 147 -11.98 -5.43 25.10
C GLN A 147 -11.96 -5.28 23.58
N GLY A 148 -10.80 -5.50 22.94
CA GLY A 148 -10.70 -5.54 21.48
C GLY A 148 -11.53 -6.66 20.85
N VAL A 149 -11.44 -7.88 21.40
CA VAL A 149 -12.25 -9.03 20.96
C VAL A 149 -13.74 -8.76 21.13
N LEU A 150 -14.16 -8.24 22.29
CA LEU A 150 -15.56 -7.92 22.57
C LEU A 150 -16.08 -6.80 21.65
N SER A 151 -15.27 -5.78 21.37
CA SER A 151 -15.62 -4.70 20.44
C SER A 151 -15.87 -5.22 19.03
N ARG A 152 -15.07 -6.19 18.57
CA ARG A 152 -15.27 -6.88 17.29
C ARG A 152 -16.55 -7.72 17.27
N ARG A 153 -16.83 -8.45 18.35
CA ARG A 153 -18.10 -9.20 18.50
C ARG A 153 -19.31 -8.26 18.46
N ARG A 154 -19.24 -7.11 19.13
CA ARG A 154 -20.27 -6.08 19.07
C ARG A 154 -20.48 -5.58 17.65
N ALA A 155 -19.40 -5.27 16.93
CA ALA A 155 -19.48 -4.80 15.55
C ALA A 155 -20.13 -5.84 14.62
N LEU A 156 -19.74 -7.12 14.73
CA LEU A 156 -20.32 -8.21 13.96
C LEU A 156 -21.81 -8.41 14.28
N ARG A 157 -22.19 -8.43 15.57
CA ARG A 157 -23.59 -8.54 16.01
C ARG A 157 -24.43 -7.35 15.55
N TYR A 158 -23.92 -6.13 15.74
CA TYR A 158 -24.57 -4.91 15.28
C TYR A 158 -24.87 -4.97 13.78
N ALA A 159 -23.89 -5.41 12.99
CA ALA A 159 -24.04 -5.51 11.55
C ALA A 159 -25.02 -6.62 11.12
N GLN A 160 -25.08 -7.73 11.85
CA GLN A 160 -26.08 -8.77 11.66
C GLN A 160 -27.50 -8.29 12.00
N GLU A 161 -27.69 -7.66 13.17
CA GLU A 161 -28.98 -7.12 13.60
C GLU A 161 -29.47 -6.04 12.63
N HIS A 162 -28.59 -5.15 12.18
CA HIS A 162 -28.90 -4.11 11.19
C HIS A 162 -29.35 -4.71 9.85
N LYS A 163 -28.73 -5.82 9.42
CA LYS A 163 -29.15 -6.57 8.23
C LYS A 163 -30.53 -7.19 8.40
N GLU A 164 -30.81 -7.80 9.55
CA GLU A 164 -32.11 -8.41 9.85
C GLU A 164 -33.23 -7.36 9.90
N GLU A 165 -32.98 -6.18 10.45
CA GLU A 165 -33.93 -5.05 10.43
C GLU A 165 -34.18 -4.55 9.00
N LEU A 166 -33.13 -4.36 8.19
CA LEU A 166 -33.27 -4.01 6.77
C LEU A 166 -34.04 -5.08 5.97
N ALA A 167 -33.89 -6.35 6.32
CA ALA A 167 -34.62 -7.45 5.69
C ALA A 167 -36.11 -7.48 6.10
N LYS A 168 -36.45 -7.09 7.33
CA LYS A 168 -37.84 -6.96 7.82
C LYS A 168 -38.56 -5.74 7.24
N GLU A 169 -37.83 -4.69 6.87
CA GLU A 169 -38.37 -3.46 6.29
C GLU A 169 -38.64 -3.53 4.77
N ALA A 170 -38.25 -4.62 4.12
CA ALA A 170 -38.57 -4.88 2.71
C ALA A 170 -40.07 -5.27 2.55
N PRO A 171 -40.86 -4.60 1.69
CA PRO A 171 -42.26 -4.95 1.49
C PRO A 171 -42.38 -6.35 0.85
N CYS A 172 -42.92 -7.31 1.59
CA CYS A 172 -43.31 -8.61 1.04
C CYS A 172 -44.56 -8.43 0.15
N PRO A 173 -44.59 -8.96 -1.09
CA PRO A 173 -45.83 -9.08 -1.86
C PRO A 173 -46.82 -9.95 -1.06
N GLN A 174 -47.99 -9.39 -0.78
CA GLN A 174 -49.12 -10.11 -0.19
C GLN A 174 -49.65 -11.17 -1.16
N ASP A 175 -50.35 -12.16 -0.58
CA ASP A 175 -51.16 -13.25 -1.16
C ASP A 175 -50.42 -14.62 -1.07
N GLU A 176 -50.87 -15.66 -0.37
CA GLU A 176 -52.18 -16.07 0.16
C GLU A 176 -52.00 -16.98 1.41
N GLU A 177 -53.03 -17.02 2.25
CA GLU A 177 -53.15 -17.87 3.45
C GLU A 177 -53.06 -19.36 3.12
N GLU A 178 -52.15 -20.10 3.75
CA GLU A 178 -52.36 -21.51 4.12
C GLU A 178 -51.79 -21.76 5.53
N ASP A 179 -52.64 -22.38 6.35
CA ASP A 179 -52.55 -22.52 7.80
C ASP A 179 -51.49 -23.51 8.30
N GLU A 180 -50.92 -23.16 9.46
CA GLU A 180 -50.52 -23.98 10.64
C GLU A 180 -49.71 -25.28 10.41
N ASP A 181 -48.45 -25.28 10.88
CA ASP A 181 -48.10 -25.94 12.16
C ASP A 181 -46.65 -25.64 12.57
N ASP A 182 -46.48 -25.39 13.86
CA ASP A 182 -45.26 -25.03 14.58
C ASP A 182 -44.09 -26.03 14.42
N ASP A 183 -42.88 -25.50 14.21
CA ASP A 183 -41.74 -25.82 15.10
C ASP A 183 -40.63 -24.77 14.91
N GLU A 184 -40.46 -23.89 15.90
CA GLU A 184 -39.27 -23.06 16.06
C GLU A 184 -38.06 -23.97 16.33
N THR A 185 -37.36 -24.42 15.28
CA THR A 185 -35.98 -24.85 15.44
C THR A 185 -35.06 -23.64 15.29
N MET A 186 -34.92 -22.88 16.38
CA MET A 186 -33.64 -22.24 16.70
C MET A 186 -32.61 -23.37 16.73
N SER A 187 -31.80 -23.49 15.69
CA SER A 187 -30.67 -24.42 15.72
C SER A 187 -29.69 -23.90 16.77
N ASP A 188 -29.72 -24.55 17.94
CA ASP A 188 -28.69 -24.46 18.96
C ASP A 188 -27.31 -24.45 18.28
N ILE A 189 -26.57 -23.37 18.49
CA ILE A 189 -25.15 -23.30 18.18
C ILE A 189 -24.49 -24.37 19.06
N SER A 190 -24.22 -25.54 18.49
CA SER A 190 -23.62 -26.64 19.21
C SER A 190 -22.22 -26.25 19.67
N ASP A 191 -22.01 -26.29 20.99
CA ASP A 191 -20.73 -26.17 21.67
C ASP A 191 -19.77 -27.28 21.20
N SER A 192 -18.95 -26.99 20.17
CA SER A 192 -17.78 -27.81 19.86
C SER A 192 -16.61 -27.30 20.69
N SER A 193 -16.54 -27.78 21.94
CA SER A 193 -15.41 -27.61 22.86
C SER A 193 -14.24 -28.53 22.46
N SER A 194 -13.79 -28.43 21.22
CA SER A 194 -12.52 -29.02 20.80
C SER A 194 -11.41 -27.97 20.95
N LEU A 195 -10.67 -28.08 22.06
CA LEU A 195 -9.39 -27.40 22.26
C LEU A 195 -8.40 -27.94 21.22
N CYS A 196 -8.49 -27.42 20.00
CA CYS A 196 -7.49 -27.65 18.97
C CYS A 196 -6.35 -26.68 19.20
N SER A 197 -5.18 -27.21 19.55
CA SER A 197 -3.90 -26.51 19.65
C SER A 197 -3.34 -26.10 18.28
N ASP A 198 -4.14 -26.21 17.21
CA ASP A 198 -3.77 -25.80 15.86
C ASP A 198 -3.94 -24.29 15.68
N MET A 199 -2.83 -23.63 15.36
CA MET A 199 -2.67 -22.18 15.18
C MET A 199 -3.23 -21.67 13.83
N SER A 200 -4.19 -22.37 13.20
CA SER A 200 -4.75 -21.98 11.90
C SER A 200 -6.15 -21.36 12.05
N ILE A 201 -6.22 -20.07 12.36
CA ILE A 201 -7.47 -19.30 12.22
C ILE A 201 -7.62 -18.90 10.75
N ARG A 202 -8.69 -19.38 10.10
CA ARG A 202 -8.92 -19.27 8.65
C ARG A 202 -9.95 -18.18 8.36
N VAL A 203 -9.64 -17.32 7.40
CA VAL A 203 -10.60 -16.37 6.82
C VAL A 203 -11.69 -17.17 6.11
N PRO A 204 -12.99 -16.80 6.22
CA PRO A 204 -14.08 -17.47 5.51
C PRO A 204 -13.80 -17.54 4.00
N PRO A 205 -14.36 -18.51 3.25
CA PRO A 205 -14.19 -18.56 1.80
C PRO A 205 -14.80 -17.32 1.14
N MET A 206 -14.20 -16.88 0.04
CA MET A 206 -14.74 -15.75 -0.73
C MET A 206 -16.12 -16.13 -1.31
N PRO A 207 -17.14 -15.26 -1.19
CA PRO A 207 -18.45 -15.48 -1.80
C PRO A 207 -18.37 -15.76 -3.31
N LEU A 208 -19.29 -16.61 -3.82
CA LEU A 208 -19.32 -17.04 -5.23
C LEU A 208 -19.39 -15.89 -6.25
N MET A 209 -19.95 -14.74 -5.87
CA MET A 209 -19.96 -13.55 -6.74
C MET A 209 -18.57 -12.94 -6.90
N GLY A 210 -17.78 -12.88 -5.82
CA GLY A 210 -16.38 -12.45 -5.87
C GLY A 210 -15.52 -13.40 -6.69
N GLN A 211 -15.73 -14.71 -6.57
CA GLN A 211 -15.03 -15.71 -7.41
C GLN A 211 -15.28 -15.54 -8.91
N LYS A 212 -16.36 -14.83 -9.30
CA LYS A 212 -16.69 -14.50 -10.69
C LYS A 212 -16.22 -13.11 -11.12
N GLY A 213 -15.36 -12.45 -10.32
CA GLY A 213 -14.85 -11.10 -10.60
C GLY A 213 -15.92 -10.02 -10.56
N LYS A 214 -16.99 -10.22 -9.80
CA LYS A 214 -18.07 -9.24 -9.61
C LYS A 214 -18.01 -8.63 -8.21
N PRO A 215 -18.43 -7.37 -8.05
CA PRO A 215 -18.62 -6.78 -6.73
C PRO A 215 -19.56 -7.63 -5.88
N PHE A 216 -19.22 -7.83 -4.61
CA PHE A 216 -20.05 -8.58 -3.67
C PHE A 216 -20.08 -7.90 -2.31
N VAL A 217 -21.11 -8.21 -1.53
CA VAL A 217 -21.24 -7.71 -0.16
C VAL A 217 -20.39 -8.57 0.77
N CYS A 218 -19.39 -7.98 1.41
CA CYS A 218 -18.55 -8.69 2.37
C CYS A 218 -19.38 -9.14 3.59
N PRO A 219 -19.32 -10.41 4.03
CA PRO A 219 -20.05 -10.90 5.21
C PRO A 219 -19.59 -10.33 6.56
N CYS A 220 -18.41 -9.71 6.64
CA CYS A 220 -17.88 -9.12 7.87
C CYS A 220 -18.21 -7.62 7.97
N CYS A 221 -17.96 -6.90 6.87
CA CYS A 221 -18.05 -5.44 6.82
C CYS A 221 -19.36 -4.95 6.20
N PHE A 222 -20.05 -5.81 5.45
CA PHE A 222 -21.27 -5.48 4.72
C PHE A 222 -21.13 -4.33 3.71
N SER A 223 -19.90 -3.95 3.38
CA SER A 223 -19.59 -3.04 2.28
C SER A 223 -19.51 -3.84 0.98
N MET A 224 -19.89 -3.19 -0.13
CA MET A 224 -19.63 -3.72 -1.46
C MET A 224 -18.13 -3.62 -1.72
N ILE A 225 -17.53 -4.76 -2.04
CA ILE A 225 -16.10 -4.86 -2.34
C ILE A 225 -15.90 -5.61 -3.64
N GLU A 226 -14.80 -5.29 -4.29
CA GLU A 226 -14.21 -6.08 -5.36
C GLU A 226 -12.93 -6.70 -4.80
N ALA A 227 -12.79 -8.01 -4.94
CA ALA A 227 -11.57 -8.73 -4.59
C ALA A 227 -11.30 -9.69 -5.74
N GLU A 228 -10.16 -9.52 -6.39
CA GLU A 228 -9.78 -10.29 -7.59
C GLU A 228 -9.32 -11.70 -7.21
N ASP A 229 -8.77 -11.86 -6.00
CA ASP A 229 -8.25 -13.13 -5.51
C ASP A 229 -8.47 -13.36 -4.00
N ARG A 230 -8.15 -14.58 -3.55
CA ARG A 230 -8.30 -15.00 -2.16
C ARG A 230 -7.39 -14.22 -1.19
N GLU A 231 -6.25 -13.71 -1.65
CA GLU A 231 -5.33 -12.93 -0.82
C GLU A 231 -5.84 -11.51 -0.61
N GLU A 232 -6.45 -10.89 -1.61
CA GLU A 232 -7.16 -9.62 -1.47
C GLU A 232 -8.33 -9.72 -0.50
N TRP A 233 -9.09 -10.82 -0.61
CA TRP A 233 -10.16 -11.12 0.33
C TRP A 233 -9.66 -11.27 1.77
N LYS A 234 -8.57 -12.03 1.99
CA LYS A 234 -7.96 -12.17 3.33
C LYS A 234 -7.50 -10.83 3.89
N ARG A 235 -6.91 -9.98 3.05
CA ARG A 235 -6.42 -8.64 3.45
C ARG A 235 -7.58 -7.73 3.84
N HIS A 236 -8.66 -7.73 3.05
CA HIS A 236 -9.87 -6.99 3.34
C HIS A 236 -10.47 -7.40 4.69
N VAL A 237 -10.72 -8.70 4.90
CA VAL A 237 -11.31 -9.19 6.16
C VAL A 237 -10.41 -8.89 7.36
N SER A 238 -9.09 -9.06 7.22
CA SER A 238 -8.15 -8.79 8.31
C SER A 238 -8.13 -7.31 8.69
N SER A 239 -8.13 -6.41 7.71
CA SER A 239 -8.13 -4.96 7.94
C SER A 239 -9.43 -4.49 8.59
N ASP A 240 -10.57 -5.01 8.13
CA ASP A 240 -11.89 -4.56 8.57
C ASP A 240 -12.21 -4.97 10.02
N MET A 241 -11.56 -6.02 10.51
CA MET A 241 -11.64 -6.48 11.90
C MET A 241 -10.84 -5.60 12.88
N LEU A 242 -10.15 -4.54 12.41
CA LEU A 242 -9.33 -3.63 13.22
C LEU A 242 -8.46 -4.39 14.24
N PRO A 243 -7.59 -5.31 13.82
CA PRO A 243 -7.07 -6.37 14.69
C PRO A 243 -6.07 -5.87 15.75
N TYR A 244 -5.56 -4.65 15.60
CA TYR A 244 -4.47 -4.16 16.44
C TYR A 244 -4.97 -3.28 17.59
N VAL A 245 -4.33 -3.42 18.76
CA VAL A 245 -4.48 -2.65 20.00
C VAL A 245 -3.09 -2.28 20.51
N CYS A 246 -2.98 -1.16 21.23
CA CYS A 246 -1.72 -0.80 21.87
C CYS A 246 -1.31 -1.85 22.92
N THR A 247 -0.02 -2.25 22.96
CA THR A 247 0.52 -3.27 23.87
C THR A 247 1.06 -2.71 25.18
N PHE A 248 1.15 -1.38 25.32
CA PHE A 248 1.67 -0.69 26.51
C PHE A 248 0.59 -0.37 27.52
N THR A 249 0.71 -0.90 28.74
CA THR A 249 -0.34 -0.86 29.76
C THR A 249 -0.70 0.56 30.24
N ASP A 250 0.20 1.51 30.07
CA ASP A 250 0.11 2.92 30.45
C ASP A 250 -0.36 3.85 29.31
N CYS A 251 -0.83 3.29 28.19
CA CYS A 251 -1.35 4.07 27.07
C CYS A 251 -2.53 4.99 27.44
N GLU A 252 -2.47 6.25 26.99
CA GLU A 252 -3.55 7.24 27.14
C GLU A 252 -4.79 6.94 26.27
N GLU A 253 -4.62 6.12 25.22
CA GLU A 253 -5.69 5.66 24.32
C GLU A 253 -5.84 4.12 24.42
N PRO A 254 -6.25 3.56 25.58
CA PRO A 254 -6.24 2.11 25.79
C PRO A 254 -7.28 1.35 24.95
N ASP A 255 -8.38 2.01 24.57
CA ASP A 255 -9.50 1.40 23.84
C ASP A 255 -9.41 1.60 22.31
N ARG A 256 -8.36 2.27 21.83
CA ARG A 256 -8.18 2.52 20.39
C ARG A 256 -7.82 1.22 19.66
N LEU A 257 -8.60 0.91 18.63
CA LEU A 257 -8.32 -0.15 17.66
C LEU A 257 -7.69 0.47 16.41
N PHE A 258 -6.76 -0.24 15.77
CA PHE A 258 -6.09 0.21 14.54
C PHE A 258 -6.37 -0.77 13.40
N GLU A 259 -6.51 -0.24 12.19
CA GLU A 259 -6.83 -1.02 10.99
C GLU A 259 -5.61 -1.74 10.42
N SER A 260 -4.45 -1.08 10.47
CA SER A 260 -3.22 -1.54 9.87
C SER A 260 -2.15 -1.83 10.93
N ARG A 261 -1.25 -2.75 10.60
CA ARG A 261 -0.11 -3.09 11.45
C ARG A 261 0.79 -1.87 11.64
N ASP A 262 0.92 -1.08 10.59
CA ASP A 262 1.80 0.08 10.53
C ASP A 262 1.24 1.22 11.37
N GLU A 263 -0.08 1.48 11.34
CA GLU A 263 -0.74 2.49 12.17
C GLU A 263 -0.57 2.18 13.67
N TRP A 264 -0.83 0.93 14.07
CA TRP A 264 -0.63 0.48 15.45
C TRP A 264 0.82 0.59 15.89
N TYR A 265 1.75 0.07 15.08
CA TYR A 265 3.15 0.06 15.45
C TYR A 265 3.71 1.49 15.46
N PHE A 266 3.26 2.36 14.57
CA PHE A 266 3.59 3.78 14.56
C PHE A 266 3.07 4.49 15.81
N HIS A 267 1.85 4.19 16.28
CA HIS A 267 1.38 4.68 17.57
C HIS A 267 2.34 4.25 18.70
N GLU A 268 2.66 2.96 18.80
CA GLU A 268 3.58 2.50 19.84
C GLU A 268 4.98 3.13 19.72
N LEU A 269 5.47 3.28 18.51
CA LEU A 269 6.76 3.90 18.22
C LEU A 269 6.82 5.35 18.69
N ASN A 270 5.70 6.07 18.55
CA ASN A 270 5.64 7.49 18.83
C ASN A 270 5.26 7.85 20.27
N TYR A 271 4.53 6.98 20.96
CA TYR A 271 4.05 7.30 22.30
C TYR A 271 4.76 6.48 23.39
N HIS A 272 5.21 5.27 23.08
CA HIS A 272 5.66 4.31 24.11
C HIS A 272 7.11 3.85 23.93
N ARG A 273 7.53 3.51 22.71
CA ARG A 273 8.86 2.96 22.42
C ARG A 273 9.94 4.06 22.24
N ARG A 274 9.69 5.30 22.69
CA ARG A 274 10.63 6.44 22.54
C ARG A 274 11.62 6.54 23.70
N THR A 275 12.90 6.77 23.38
CA THR A 275 13.90 7.22 24.37
C THR A 275 14.15 8.72 24.18
N TRP A 276 14.10 9.49 25.27
CA TRP A 276 14.30 10.93 25.24
C TRP A 276 15.77 11.28 25.41
N PHE A 277 16.25 12.34 24.76
CA PHE A 277 17.64 12.79 24.86
C PHE A 277 17.77 14.30 24.69
N CYS A 278 18.75 14.89 25.37
CA CYS A 278 18.99 16.33 25.25
C CYS A 278 19.75 16.69 23.96
N ILE A 279 19.14 17.55 23.13
CA ILE A 279 19.66 17.98 21.81
C ILE A 279 20.62 19.18 21.85
N LEU A 280 20.74 19.88 22.98
CA LEU A 280 21.58 21.09 23.12
C LEU A 280 23.01 20.80 23.64
N GLY A 281 23.47 19.55 23.49
CA GLY A 281 24.86 19.16 23.79
C GLY A 281 25.10 18.50 25.15
N CYS A 282 24.06 18.23 25.94
CA CYS A 282 24.20 17.52 27.23
C CYS A 282 24.34 16.00 27.08
N LEU A 283 23.86 15.42 25.96
CA LEU A 283 23.89 13.98 25.66
C LEU A 283 23.23 13.06 26.73
N GLU A 284 22.52 13.62 27.71
CA GLU A 284 21.78 12.85 28.71
C GLU A 284 20.55 12.16 28.09
N LYS A 285 20.32 10.91 28.51
CA LYS A 285 19.18 10.06 28.09
C LYS A 285 18.12 10.06 29.20
N PHE A 286 16.85 10.06 28.82
CA PHE A 286 15.71 9.99 29.73
C PHE A 286 14.72 8.93 29.23
N ASP A 287 14.09 8.25 30.18
CA ASP A 287 13.11 7.18 29.98
C ASP A 287 11.68 7.71 29.77
N SER A 288 11.45 9.01 30.00
CA SER A 288 10.14 9.63 29.92
C SER A 288 10.21 11.10 29.51
N LYS A 289 9.12 11.59 28.89
CA LYS A 289 8.95 12.99 28.51
C LYS A 289 9.10 13.93 29.71
N SER A 290 8.50 13.55 30.83
CA SER A 290 8.54 14.33 32.07
C SER A 290 9.96 14.46 32.63
N ALA A 291 10.76 13.39 32.59
CA ALA A 291 12.16 13.44 33.02
C ALA A 291 13.01 14.36 32.12
N PHE A 292 12.78 14.32 30.79
CA PHE A 292 13.40 15.24 29.85
C PHE A 292 13.00 16.70 30.08
N GLU A 293 11.71 16.99 30.26
CA GLU A 293 11.22 18.35 30.52
C GLU A 293 11.77 18.91 31.84
N ALA A 294 11.87 18.07 32.87
CA ALA A 294 12.49 18.42 34.14
C ALA A 294 13.97 18.81 33.95
N HIS A 295 14.75 17.98 33.23
CA HIS A 295 16.14 18.32 32.86
C HIS A 295 16.20 19.64 32.08
N TRP A 296 15.35 19.81 31.07
CA TRP A 296 15.34 20.98 30.21
C TRP A 296 15.07 22.28 30.98
N SER A 297 14.10 22.24 31.90
CA SER A 297 13.71 23.40 32.70
C SER A 297 14.83 23.91 33.61
N VAL A 298 15.74 23.03 34.02
CA VAL A 298 16.86 23.34 34.92
C VAL A 298 18.14 23.64 34.14
N ALA A 299 18.53 22.77 33.20
CA ALA A 299 19.80 22.86 32.49
C ALA A 299 19.78 23.85 31.31
N HIS A 300 18.62 24.08 30.70
CA HIS A 300 18.47 24.93 29.50
C HIS A 300 17.57 26.15 29.72
N ARG A 301 17.59 26.68 30.95
CA ARG A 301 16.76 27.81 31.39
C ARG A 301 16.88 29.06 30.50
N GLU A 302 18.08 29.34 29.99
CA GLU A 302 18.35 30.51 29.14
C GLU A 302 17.95 30.31 27.66
N SER A 303 17.62 29.07 27.26
CA SER A 303 17.31 28.69 25.87
C SER A 303 15.81 28.61 25.54
N GLY A 304 14.94 29.20 26.38
CA GLY A 304 13.50 29.32 26.13
C GLY A 304 12.57 28.53 27.05
N GLY A 305 13.08 27.90 28.12
CA GLY A 305 12.26 27.24 29.15
C GLY A 305 11.39 26.08 28.64
N ILE A 306 10.34 25.72 29.39
CA ILE A 306 9.49 24.54 29.14
C ILE A 306 8.71 24.64 27.82
N ALA A 307 8.22 25.82 27.44
CA ALA A 307 7.46 25.99 26.19
C ALA A 307 8.27 25.60 24.94
N ARG A 308 9.59 25.85 24.97
CA ARG A 308 10.51 25.43 23.90
C ARG A 308 10.91 23.95 24.01
N ALA A 309 10.83 23.36 25.20
CA ALA A 309 10.99 21.92 25.40
C ALA A 309 9.86 21.13 24.72
N GLU A 310 8.63 21.63 24.80
CA GLU A 310 7.46 21.04 24.12
C GLU A 310 7.62 21.09 22.58
N GLU A 311 8.04 22.24 22.03
CA GLU A 311 8.33 22.39 20.59
C GLU A 311 9.45 21.47 20.10
N LEU A 312 10.46 21.23 20.93
CA LEU A 312 11.64 20.42 20.59
C LEU A 312 11.48 18.94 20.98
N GLY A 313 10.37 18.55 21.62
CA GLY A 313 10.13 17.21 22.11
C GLY A 313 10.24 16.14 21.03
N ALA A 314 9.72 16.43 19.83
CA ALA A 314 9.83 15.52 18.67
C ALA A 314 11.29 15.29 18.23
N HIS A 315 12.13 16.32 18.31
CA HIS A 315 13.56 16.26 17.93
C HIS A 315 14.44 15.64 19.02
N SER A 316 13.89 15.54 20.23
CA SER A 316 14.56 15.04 21.43
C SER A 316 14.23 13.58 21.72
N THR A 317 13.69 12.85 20.73
CA THR A 317 13.30 11.44 20.87
C THR A 317 13.95 10.57 19.79
N ARG A 318 14.52 9.44 20.22
CA ARG A 318 15.20 8.44 19.39
C ARG A 318 14.56 7.08 19.62
N LEU A 319 14.63 6.22 18.60
CA LEU A 319 14.33 4.80 18.75
C LEU A 319 15.29 4.15 19.75
N PRO A 320 14.88 3.07 20.44
CA PRO A 320 15.78 2.29 21.28
C PRO A 320 16.95 1.76 20.45
N GLU A 321 18.14 1.65 21.07
CA GLU A 321 19.33 1.11 20.40
C GLU A 321 19.09 -0.38 19.99
N PRO A 322 19.50 -0.81 18.79
CA PRO A 322 19.20 -2.14 18.24
C PRO A 322 19.87 -3.31 18.98
N GLU A 323 20.70 -3.04 20.00
CA GLU A 323 21.48 -4.06 20.72
C GLU A 323 20.69 -4.77 21.84
N THR A 324 19.46 -4.36 22.14
CA THR A 324 18.65 -4.96 23.20
C THR A 324 17.58 -5.88 22.61
N SER A 325 17.76 -7.20 22.77
CA SER A 325 16.70 -8.19 22.58
C SER A 325 15.41 -7.72 23.23
N THR A 326 14.30 -7.70 22.49
CA THR A 326 13.00 -7.27 23.00
C THR A 326 12.12 -8.49 23.24
N TRP A 327 11.39 -8.54 24.35
CA TRP A 327 10.47 -9.64 24.62
C TRP A 327 9.06 -9.30 24.12
N CYS A 328 8.39 -10.28 23.52
CA CYS A 328 7.00 -10.12 23.13
C CYS A 328 6.12 -9.92 24.38
N PRO A 329 5.31 -8.85 24.48
CA PRO A 329 4.47 -8.61 25.64
C PRO A 329 3.31 -9.62 25.77
N MET A 330 3.05 -10.42 24.73
CA MET A 330 1.97 -11.41 24.68
C MET A 330 2.50 -12.83 24.96
N CYS A 331 3.34 -13.39 24.08
CA CYS A 331 3.86 -14.76 24.24
C CYS A 331 5.14 -14.85 25.08
N HIS A 332 5.80 -13.72 25.40
CA HIS A 332 7.08 -13.68 26.11
C HIS A 332 8.27 -14.34 25.38
N ASP A 333 8.16 -14.57 24.07
CA ASP A 333 9.30 -15.01 23.26
C ASP A 333 10.32 -13.88 23.09
N GLU A 334 11.60 -14.26 23.08
CA GLU A 334 12.69 -13.36 22.80
C GLU A 334 12.74 -13.03 21.29
N ILE A 335 12.57 -11.75 20.97
CA ILE A 335 12.71 -11.23 19.61
C ILE A 335 14.12 -10.64 19.50
N ARG A 336 15.01 -11.40 18.86
CA ARG A 336 16.43 -11.06 18.71
C ARG A 336 16.69 -10.02 17.63
N ASP A 337 15.78 -9.93 16.66
CA ASP A 337 15.83 -8.98 15.57
C ASP A 337 14.79 -7.87 15.82
N PRO A 338 15.22 -6.63 16.09
CA PRO A 338 14.33 -5.49 16.30
C PRO A 338 13.35 -5.25 15.14
N GLU A 339 13.71 -5.61 13.91
CA GLU A 339 12.87 -5.45 12.71
C GLU A 339 11.70 -6.44 12.69
N LEU A 340 11.84 -7.58 13.38
CA LEU A 340 10.79 -8.60 13.49
C LEU A 340 9.79 -8.32 14.62
N VAL A 341 10.02 -7.32 15.47
CA VAL A 341 9.12 -6.99 16.59
C VAL A 341 7.72 -6.66 16.10
N MET A 342 7.62 -5.81 15.08
CA MET A 342 6.33 -5.43 14.47
C MET A 342 5.61 -6.65 13.87
N GLN A 343 6.34 -7.49 13.13
CA GLN A 343 5.77 -8.66 12.47
C GLN A 343 5.33 -9.74 13.48
N HIS A 344 6.14 -10.01 14.49
CA HIS A 344 5.86 -11.02 15.50
C HIS A 344 4.64 -10.65 16.34
N ILE A 345 4.63 -9.44 16.91
CA ILE A 345 3.51 -8.99 17.75
C ILE A 345 2.25 -8.82 16.89
N GLY A 346 2.38 -8.26 15.68
CA GLY A 346 1.26 -8.08 14.77
C GLY A 346 0.55 -9.39 14.41
N ARG A 347 1.29 -10.51 14.26
CA ARG A 347 0.69 -11.84 14.01
C ARG A 347 -0.23 -12.29 15.14
N HIS A 348 0.20 -12.14 16.40
CA HIS A 348 -0.65 -12.48 17.56
C HIS A 348 -1.93 -11.64 17.59
N GLN A 349 -1.83 -10.35 17.24
CA GLN A 349 -2.96 -9.44 17.23
C GLN A 349 -3.96 -9.76 16.11
N VAL A 350 -3.49 -10.08 14.90
CA VAL A 350 -4.35 -10.55 13.80
C VAL A 350 -5.04 -11.86 14.15
N GLN A 351 -4.30 -12.82 14.70
CA GLN A 351 -4.87 -14.09 15.13
C GLN A 351 -6.00 -13.88 16.14
N LEU A 352 -5.77 -13.06 17.16
CA LEU A 352 -6.80 -12.75 18.15
C LEU A 352 -7.93 -11.89 17.56
N GLY A 353 -7.63 -11.00 16.62
CA GLY A 353 -8.61 -10.17 15.92
C GLY A 353 -9.59 -10.96 15.06
N LEU A 354 -9.18 -12.13 14.55
CA LEU A 354 -10.02 -13.04 13.76
C LEU A 354 -10.81 -14.04 14.62
N TRP A 355 -10.48 -14.19 15.91
CA TRP A 355 -11.19 -15.07 16.84
C TRP A 355 -12.73 -14.90 16.85
N PRO A 356 -13.30 -13.68 16.83
CA PRO A 356 -14.75 -13.45 16.78
C PRO A 356 -15.46 -14.10 15.59
N LEU A 357 -14.77 -14.31 14.46
CA LEU A 357 -15.38 -14.87 13.25
C LEU A 357 -15.81 -16.33 13.43
N ARG A 358 -15.26 -17.05 14.41
CA ARG A 358 -15.67 -18.44 14.73
C ARG A 358 -17.14 -18.54 15.13
N SER A 359 -17.72 -17.47 15.66
CA SER A 359 -19.13 -17.46 16.10
C SER A 359 -20.15 -17.23 14.98
N MET A 360 -19.71 -17.02 13.73
CA MET A 360 -20.61 -16.81 12.59
C MET A 360 -20.96 -18.10 11.81
N GLY A 361 -20.52 -19.28 12.27
CA GLY A 361 -20.98 -20.57 11.70
C GLY A 361 -20.45 -20.93 10.30
N TYR A 362 -19.41 -20.26 9.79
CA TYR A 362 -18.83 -20.53 8.46
C TYR A 362 -17.79 -21.66 8.45
N PHE A 363 -18.13 -22.84 9.00
CA PHE A 363 -17.31 -24.04 8.84
C PHE A 363 -18.19 -25.16 8.28
N ASP A 364 -18.11 -25.36 6.97
CA ASP A 364 -18.24 -26.68 6.38
C ASP A 364 -16.83 -27.15 5.99
N ASP A 365 -16.56 -28.40 6.34
CA ASP A 365 -15.35 -29.15 6.05
C ASP A 365 -15.18 -29.39 4.53
N GLU A 366 -13.93 -29.67 4.14
CA GLU A 366 -13.50 -30.16 2.82
C GLU A 366 -13.35 -29.11 1.70
N ASP A 367 -12.17 -28.50 1.63
CA ASP A 367 -11.28 -28.56 0.44
C ASP A 367 -10.15 -27.53 0.60
N ASP A 368 -8.93 -28.04 0.77
CA ASP A 368 -7.66 -27.43 0.34
C ASP A 368 -6.55 -28.46 0.69
N GLN A 369 -6.58 -29.62 0.03
CA GLN A 369 -5.39 -30.46 -0.13
C GLN A 369 -4.61 -29.94 -1.34
N GLU A 370 -3.69 -29.01 -1.12
CA GLU A 370 -2.57 -28.80 -2.03
C GLU A 370 -1.27 -29.20 -1.31
N GLY A 371 -0.92 -30.48 -1.51
CA GLY A 371 0.44 -30.96 -1.76
C GLY A 371 1.57 -30.54 -0.83
N ASN A 372 1.60 -31.10 0.39
CA ASN A 372 2.87 -31.30 1.10
C ASN A 372 3.34 -32.74 0.85
N GLU A 373 4.22 -32.96 -0.12
CA GLU A 373 4.97 -34.22 -0.22
C GLU A 373 6.20 -34.14 0.70
N GLU A 374 5.96 -34.33 2.00
CA GLU A 374 6.97 -34.88 2.90
C GLU A 374 6.75 -36.40 2.98
N ASN A 375 7.73 -37.17 2.52
CA ASN A 375 7.86 -38.59 2.86
C ASN A 375 9.17 -38.78 3.63
N GLY A 376 9.10 -38.73 4.96
CA GLY A 376 9.89 -39.61 5.83
C GLY A 376 9.12 -40.93 5.94
N GLU A 377 9.76 -42.11 5.89
CA GLU A 377 10.28 -42.89 7.02
C GLU A 377 10.51 -44.31 6.41
N ASP A 378 11.38 -45.24 6.80
CA ASP A 378 12.33 -45.40 7.90
C ASP A 378 13.16 -46.68 7.63
N GLY A 379 14.37 -46.75 8.21
CA GLY A 379 14.92 -47.96 8.87
C GLY A 379 15.71 -49.03 8.07
N ALA A 380 17.04 -49.11 8.30
CA ALA A 380 17.72 -50.24 8.98
C ALA A 380 19.21 -50.46 8.58
N GLU A 381 20.07 -50.30 9.59
CA GLU A 381 21.38 -50.91 9.95
C GLU A 381 22.31 -51.67 8.95
N MET A 382 23.59 -51.25 9.03
CA MET A 382 24.89 -51.99 9.08
C MET A 382 25.20 -53.18 8.16
N SER A 383 26.28 -53.09 7.37
CA SER A 383 27.63 -53.65 7.67
C SER A 383 28.53 -53.77 6.41
N ASP A 384 29.78 -53.33 6.59
CA ASP A 384 31.06 -53.91 6.16
C ASP A 384 31.49 -54.18 4.70
N GLU A 385 32.80 -53.90 4.54
CA GLU A 385 33.82 -54.55 3.68
C GLU A 385 34.19 -54.00 2.28
N GLU A 386 35.36 -53.34 2.28
CA GLU A 386 36.55 -53.64 1.46
C GLU A 386 36.47 -53.73 -0.08
N GLY A 387 37.14 -52.76 -0.72
CA GLY A 387 38.40 -53.07 -1.40
C GLY A 387 38.44 -53.12 -2.94
N LYS A 388 39.46 -52.42 -3.46
CA LYS A 388 40.33 -52.78 -4.62
C LYS A 388 40.08 -52.15 -6.01
N VAL A 389 40.74 -51.00 -6.19
CA VAL A 389 41.63 -50.52 -7.29
C VAL A 389 42.26 -51.70 -8.11
N PRO A 390 42.53 -51.65 -9.44
CA PRO A 390 43.59 -50.78 -9.99
C PRO A 390 43.63 -50.29 -11.46
N ASP A 391 44.22 -49.08 -11.58
CA ASP A 391 45.37 -48.62 -12.40
C ASP A 391 45.49 -48.80 -13.93
N ASN A 392 45.50 -47.63 -14.61
CA ASN A 392 46.53 -47.06 -15.53
C ASN A 392 46.94 -47.78 -16.85
N PRO A 393 47.68 -47.12 -17.80
CA PRO A 393 48.05 -45.70 -17.96
C PRO A 393 47.89 -45.13 -19.41
N ALA A 394 48.20 -43.82 -19.52
CA ALA A 394 48.36 -42.82 -20.62
C ALA A 394 49.07 -43.26 -21.96
N PRO A 395 49.38 -42.39 -22.97
CA PRO A 395 49.32 -40.90 -23.05
C PRO A 395 48.97 -40.26 -24.43
N SER A 396 49.07 -38.92 -24.48
CA SER A 396 49.39 -37.98 -25.60
C SER A 396 48.29 -36.96 -25.97
N GLN A 397 48.49 -35.67 -25.63
CA GLN A 397 48.88 -34.55 -26.52
C GLN A 397 47.66 -34.00 -27.29
N ASP A 398 47.23 -32.74 -27.24
CA ASP A 398 47.93 -31.46 -27.30
C ASP A 398 47.06 -30.28 -26.80
N ALA A 399 47.71 -29.12 -26.67
CA ALA A 399 47.27 -27.88 -26.06
C ALA A 399 46.26 -27.04 -26.86
N ALA A 400 45.35 -26.37 -26.15
CA ALA A 400 44.82 -25.03 -26.47
C ALA A 400 44.23 -24.42 -25.19
N GLY A 401 44.94 -23.44 -24.60
CA GLY A 401 44.52 -22.75 -23.39
C GLY A 401 43.38 -21.77 -23.66
N SER A 402 42.20 -22.08 -23.13
CA SER A 402 41.15 -21.11 -22.82
C SER A 402 41.19 -20.87 -21.31
N ASP A 403 41.68 -19.71 -20.87
CA ASP A 403 41.61 -19.31 -19.47
C ASP A 403 40.15 -19.01 -19.10
N SER A 404 39.44 -20.04 -18.62
CA SER A 404 38.32 -19.86 -17.71
C SER A 404 38.88 -19.74 -16.29
N PRO A 405 38.41 -18.79 -15.47
CA PRO A 405 38.90 -18.66 -14.10
C PRO A 405 38.51 -19.91 -13.29
N PRO A 406 39.33 -20.32 -12.31
CA PRO A 406 39.05 -21.51 -11.53
C PRO A 406 37.79 -21.30 -10.66
N PRO A 407 36.95 -22.33 -10.49
CA PRO A 407 35.82 -22.26 -9.57
C PRO A 407 36.37 -22.35 -8.14
N GLY A 408 36.43 -21.23 -7.42
CA GLY A 408 36.86 -21.24 -6.03
C GLY A 408 37.51 -19.97 -5.49
N SER A 409 37.63 -18.88 -6.25
CA SER A 409 37.88 -17.57 -5.64
C SER A 409 36.55 -17.03 -5.13
N THR A 410 36.34 -17.05 -3.82
CA THR A 410 35.40 -16.13 -3.18
C THR A 410 35.84 -14.72 -3.55
N GLU A 411 35.19 -14.12 -4.54
CA GLU A 411 35.41 -12.72 -4.89
C GLU A 411 35.11 -11.89 -3.65
N THR A 412 36.17 -11.47 -2.95
CA THR A 412 36.02 -10.58 -1.81
C THR A 412 35.64 -9.22 -2.37
N LEU A 413 34.35 -8.86 -2.22
CA LEU A 413 33.88 -7.53 -2.59
C LEU A 413 34.78 -6.43 -1.97
N PRO A 414 35.06 -5.35 -2.69
CA PRO A 414 35.87 -4.25 -2.19
C PRO A 414 35.18 -3.55 -1.01
N SER A 415 35.98 -3.02 -0.08
CA SER A 415 35.52 -2.34 1.13
C SER A 415 36.00 -0.89 1.09
N PHE A 416 35.09 0.03 1.41
CA PHE A 416 35.34 1.48 1.40
C PHE A 416 34.74 2.10 2.67
N ASP A 417 35.25 3.25 3.08
CA ASP A 417 34.75 4.00 4.22
C ASP A 417 33.58 4.91 3.80
N ARG A 418 32.84 5.46 4.78
CA ARG A 418 31.65 6.29 4.52
C ARG A 418 31.98 7.58 3.77
N GLU A 419 33.20 8.06 3.96
CA GLU A 419 33.77 9.26 3.36
C GLU A 419 34.11 9.08 1.88
N ASP A 420 34.24 7.83 1.41
CA ASP A 420 34.61 7.52 0.02
C ASP A 420 33.42 7.60 -0.94
N TYR A 421 32.18 7.53 -0.42
CA TYR A 421 30.96 7.60 -1.22
C TYR A 421 30.63 9.05 -1.56
N THR A 422 30.45 9.35 -2.85
CA THR A 422 30.29 10.73 -3.34
C THR A 422 28.92 11.02 -3.93
N VAL A 423 28.16 9.99 -4.27
CA VAL A 423 26.83 10.11 -4.89
C VAL A 423 25.81 9.32 -4.07
N GLY A 424 24.71 9.97 -3.74
CA GLY A 424 23.54 9.34 -3.16
C GLY A 424 22.51 8.98 -4.23
N TRP A 425 21.89 7.81 -4.12
CA TRP A 425 20.79 7.39 -4.98
C TRP A 425 19.60 6.99 -4.11
N ILE A 426 18.47 7.66 -4.27
CA ILE A 426 17.26 7.40 -3.48
C ILE A 426 16.18 6.78 -4.36
N CYS A 427 15.67 5.64 -3.91
CA CYS A 427 14.55 4.91 -4.47
C CYS A 427 13.34 5.01 -3.51
N ALA A 428 12.13 5.00 -4.07
CA ALA A 428 10.89 5.00 -3.28
C ALA A 428 10.17 3.64 -3.27
N SER A 429 10.73 2.63 -3.94
CA SER A 429 10.18 1.28 -4.01
C SER A 429 11.29 0.24 -4.15
N GLN A 430 10.98 -1.02 -3.86
CA GLN A 430 11.91 -2.14 -3.97
C GLN A 430 12.35 -2.36 -5.43
N GLU A 431 11.47 -2.18 -6.41
CA GLU A 431 11.81 -2.24 -7.83
C GLU A 431 12.86 -1.19 -8.20
N GLY A 432 12.77 -0.01 -7.56
CA GLY A 432 13.77 1.05 -7.68
C GLY A 432 15.13 0.61 -7.13
N LEU A 433 15.15 -0.04 -5.96
CA LEU A 433 16.39 -0.56 -5.38
C LEU A 433 17.01 -1.66 -6.26
N ASP A 434 16.20 -2.61 -6.71
CA ASP A 434 16.64 -3.75 -7.52
C ASP A 434 17.27 -3.31 -8.85
N THR A 435 16.64 -2.35 -9.53
CA THR A 435 17.14 -1.79 -10.80
C THR A 435 18.36 -0.91 -10.61
N ALA A 436 18.43 -0.13 -9.53
CA ALA A 436 19.62 0.65 -9.19
C ALA A 436 20.82 -0.25 -8.91
N VAL A 437 20.64 -1.31 -8.11
CA VAL A 437 21.67 -2.32 -7.84
C VAL A 437 22.05 -3.09 -9.10
N ALA A 438 21.11 -3.33 -10.01
CA ALA A 438 21.38 -3.97 -11.29
C ALA A 438 22.25 -3.10 -12.23
N CYS A 439 22.22 -1.78 -12.07
CA CYS A 439 22.99 -0.81 -12.85
C CYS A 439 24.43 -0.58 -12.34
N LEU A 440 24.81 -1.14 -11.19
CA LEU A 440 26.17 -1.04 -10.66
C LEU A 440 27.16 -1.79 -11.56
N ASP A 441 28.31 -1.16 -11.83
CA ASP A 441 29.44 -1.80 -12.51
C ASP A 441 30.13 -2.80 -11.55
N ALA A 442 30.20 -2.45 -10.27
CA ALA A 442 30.69 -3.31 -9.19
C ALA A 442 29.90 -3.09 -7.89
N LYS A 443 29.68 -4.15 -7.11
CA LYS A 443 29.11 -4.06 -5.75
C LYS A 443 30.23 -3.91 -4.72
N HIS A 444 29.97 -3.16 -3.66
CA HIS A 444 30.89 -3.05 -2.52
C HIS A 444 30.36 -3.84 -1.31
N LYS A 445 31.22 -4.13 -0.34
CA LYS A 445 30.79 -4.66 0.96
C LYS A 445 29.94 -3.62 1.70
N ALA A 446 28.98 -4.12 2.47
CA ALA A 446 28.25 -3.29 3.42
C ALA A 446 29.23 -2.58 4.35
N VAL A 447 29.05 -1.27 4.53
CA VAL A 447 29.88 -0.47 5.42
C VAL A 447 29.47 -0.76 6.87
N PRO A 448 30.34 -1.34 7.72
CA PRO A 448 29.97 -1.70 9.08
C PRO A 448 29.74 -0.45 9.95
N ARG A 449 28.74 -0.51 10.85
CA ARG A 449 28.43 0.51 11.87
C ARG A 449 27.99 1.87 11.30
N ILE A 450 26.83 1.90 10.65
CA ILE A 450 26.13 3.14 10.34
C ILE A 450 25.48 3.68 11.62
N PRO A 451 25.86 4.87 12.15
CA PRO A 451 25.49 5.31 13.50
C PRO A 451 24.01 5.64 13.73
N ARG A 452 23.21 5.83 12.67
CA ARG A 452 21.80 6.25 12.73
C ARG A 452 20.96 5.58 11.63
N GLY A 453 19.87 4.94 12.04
CA GLY A 453 18.74 4.52 11.18
C GLY A 453 19.03 3.27 10.34
N GLY A 454 18.21 2.23 10.56
CA GLY A 454 18.20 1.01 9.75
C GLY A 454 17.54 1.23 8.40
N HIS A 455 18.29 1.74 7.44
CA HIS A 455 18.04 1.40 6.04
C HIS A 455 19.25 0.61 5.57
N ASP A 456 19.00 -0.59 5.05
CA ASP A 456 20.01 -1.36 4.33
C ASP A 456 20.38 -0.60 3.06
N TYR A 457 21.42 0.22 3.16
CA TYR A 457 22.02 0.86 2.01
C TYR A 457 22.70 -0.21 1.16
N ALA A 458 22.48 -0.16 -0.15
CA ALA A 458 23.31 -0.86 -1.10
C ALA A 458 24.48 0.03 -1.53
N PHE A 459 25.62 -0.59 -1.77
CA PHE A 459 26.87 0.10 -2.08
C PHE A 459 27.48 -0.43 -3.36
N GLY A 460 28.05 0.47 -4.16
CA GLY A 460 28.76 0.06 -5.37
C GLY A 460 29.41 1.19 -6.12
N GLU A 461 29.77 0.88 -7.36
CA GLU A 461 30.43 1.80 -8.29
C GLU A 461 29.64 1.91 -9.60
N ILE A 462 29.55 3.13 -10.14
CA ILE A 462 29.10 3.40 -11.51
C ILE A 462 30.08 4.37 -12.15
N ASN A 463 30.71 4.00 -13.26
CA ASN A 463 31.65 4.84 -14.02
C ASN A 463 32.72 5.53 -13.14
N GLY A 464 33.28 4.84 -12.15
CA GLY A 464 34.26 5.39 -11.21
C GLY A 464 33.69 6.23 -10.06
N HIS A 465 32.37 6.36 -9.95
CA HIS A 465 31.71 7.01 -8.82
C HIS A 465 31.30 5.99 -7.79
N HIS A 466 31.66 6.21 -6.52
CA HIS A 466 31.16 5.41 -5.42
C HIS A 466 29.76 5.87 -5.03
N ILE A 467 28.80 4.96 -5.16
CA ILE A 467 27.36 5.21 -4.99
C ILE A 467 26.88 4.55 -3.71
N VAL A 468 26.13 5.32 -2.92
CA VAL A 468 25.30 4.79 -1.84
C VAL A 468 23.83 4.85 -2.26
N ILE A 469 23.15 3.71 -2.25
CA ILE A 469 21.76 3.56 -2.69
C ILE A 469 20.90 3.29 -1.46
N GLY A 470 19.88 4.10 -1.24
CA GLY A 470 18.89 3.87 -0.19
C GLY A 470 17.50 3.68 -0.79
N CYS A 471 16.72 2.76 -0.22
CA CYS A 471 15.29 2.65 -0.49
C CYS A 471 14.51 3.24 0.68
N ALA A 472 13.61 4.18 0.38
CA ALA A 472 12.73 4.74 1.39
C ALA A 472 11.70 3.68 1.80
N ASP A 473 11.46 3.54 3.10
CA ASP A 473 10.46 2.60 3.62
C ASP A 473 9.08 2.92 3.04
N ILE A 474 8.32 1.86 2.73
CA ILE A 474 6.93 1.91 2.29
C ILE A 474 6.05 2.27 3.52
N SER A 475 6.16 3.51 4.01
CA SER A 475 5.29 4.06 5.04
C SER A 475 4.09 4.77 4.40
N GLU A 476 3.04 5.03 5.20
CA GLU A 476 1.83 5.78 4.78
C GLU A 476 2.16 7.18 4.22
N ASN A 477 3.33 7.76 4.56
CA ASN A 477 3.78 9.05 4.03
C ASN A 477 5.12 8.94 3.30
N ARG A 478 5.06 8.48 2.04
CA ARG A 478 6.23 8.33 1.15
C ARG A 478 7.08 9.59 1.01
N GLN A 479 6.48 10.78 1.01
CA GLN A 479 7.22 12.06 0.99
C GLN A 479 8.15 12.20 2.19
N THR A 480 7.67 11.84 3.38
CA THR A 480 8.44 11.93 4.62
C THR A 480 9.51 10.85 4.69
N SER A 481 9.22 9.62 4.25
CA SER A 481 10.21 8.54 4.16
C SER A 481 11.40 8.94 3.26
N VAL A 482 11.12 9.42 2.05
CA VAL A 482 12.15 9.84 1.07
C VAL A 482 12.99 10.99 1.62
N ALA A 483 12.36 11.97 2.27
CA ALA A 483 13.05 13.11 2.85
C ALA A 483 13.92 12.72 4.06
N ASN A 484 13.46 11.81 4.92
CA ASN A 484 14.22 11.29 6.06
C ASN A 484 15.42 10.48 5.60
N LEU A 485 15.24 9.63 4.59
CA LEU A 485 16.33 8.86 3.99
C LEU A 485 17.41 9.80 3.43
N ALA A 486 17.04 10.89 2.75
CA ALA A 486 17.99 11.87 2.26
C ALA A 486 18.78 12.55 3.40
N ALA A 487 18.09 12.94 4.47
CA ALA A 487 18.73 13.56 5.63
C ALA A 487 19.73 12.59 6.30
N MET A 488 19.34 11.34 6.49
CA MET A 488 20.20 10.30 7.07
C MET A 488 21.38 9.94 6.16
N MET A 489 21.16 9.82 4.86
CA MET A 489 22.21 9.56 3.88
C MET A 489 23.28 10.65 3.94
N ARG A 490 22.87 11.92 4.01
CA ARG A 490 23.79 13.04 4.14
C ARG A 490 24.58 13.01 5.45
N GLU A 491 23.92 12.68 6.55
CA GLU A 491 24.57 12.61 7.86
C GLU A 491 25.54 11.43 7.97
N ASN A 492 25.16 10.28 7.46
CA ASN A 492 25.93 9.05 7.55
C ASN A 492 27.09 9.01 6.54
N PHE A 493 26.96 9.67 5.39
CA PHE A 493 27.95 9.66 4.31
C PHE A 493 28.44 11.08 4.00
N PRO A 494 29.42 11.61 4.76
CA PRO A 494 29.89 12.99 4.62
C PRO A 494 30.55 13.29 3.27
N GLY A 495 31.01 12.25 2.55
CA GLY A 495 31.55 12.37 1.20
C GLY A 495 30.49 12.63 0.12
N VAL A 496 29.21 12.35 0.40
CA VAL A 496 28.14 12.44 -0.60
C VAL A 496 27.85 13.90 -0.90
N LYS A 497 28.11 14.34 -2.14
CA LYS A 497 27.97 15.74 -2.58
C LYS A 497 26.75 16.00 -3.46
N LEU A 498 26.18 14.97 -4.06
CA LEU A 498 25.01 15.08 -4.94
C LEU A 498 24.11 13.86 -4.79
N GLY A 499 22.81 14.07 -4.98
CA GLY A 499 21.81 13.02 -4.95
C GLY A 499 21.11 12.81 -6.30
N LEU A 500 20.72 11.58 -6.59
CA LEU A 500 19.73 11.24 -7.62
C LEU A 500 18.49 10.70 -6.92
N SER A 501 17.32 11.18 -7.30
CA SER A 501 16.06 10.52 -6.95
C SER A 501 15.56 9.83 -8.21
N VAL A 502 15.49 8.51 -8.18
CA VAL A 502 15.13 7.70 -9.34
C VAL A 502 13.93 6.83 -8.98
N GLY A 503 12.94 6.79 -9.88
CA GLY A 503 11.69 6.07 -9.65
C GLY A 503 10.74 6.23 -10.83
N ILE A 504 9.46 6.08 -10.57
CA ILE A 504 8.39 6.21 -11.58
C ILE A 504 7.61 7.50 -11.41
N GLY A 505 7.01 7.98 -12.49
CA GLY A 505 6.09 9.11 -12.46
C GLY A 505 5.11 9.03 -13.62
N GLY A 506 4.08 9.85 -13.56
CA GLY A 506 3.08 9.90 -14.62
C GLY A 506 3.38 11.00 -15.64
N ALA A 507 3.14 10.71 -16.91
CA ALA A 507 3.37 11.64 -18.00
C ALA A 507 2.41 12.82 -17.95
N VAL A 508 2.89 13.98 -18.37
CA VAL A 508 2.04 15.14 -18.64
C VAL A 508 2.24 15.57 -20.11
N PRO A 509 1.47 14.98 -21.05
CA PRO A 509 1.60 15.30 -22.47
C PRO A 509 1.18 16.74 -22.78
N SER A 510 1.99 17.48 -23.54
CA SER A 510 1.66 18.84 -24.01
C SER A 510 2.47 19.21 -25.25
N GLY A 511 1.91 20.11 -26.08
CA GLY A 511 2.64 20.80 -27.13
C GLY A 511 3.24 19.90 -28.22
N GLY A 512 2.60 18.76 -28.54
CA GLY A 512 3.08 17.82 -29.55
C GLY A 512 4.24 16.92 -29.09
N ARG A 513 4.62 16.95 -27.81
CA ARG A 513 5.55 15.98 -27.23
C ARG A 513 4.88 14.63 -27.13
N ASN A 514 5.41 13.64 -27.84
CA ASN A 514 4.97 12.26 -27.76
C ASN A 514 5.69 11.56 -26.58
N ILE A 515 5.15 11.73 -25.37
CA ILE A 515 5.64 11.03 -24.17
C ILE A 515 4.91 9.69 -24.10
N ARG A 516 5.65 8.58 -24.09
CA ARG A 516 5.11 7.22 -24.08
C ARG A 516 5.40 6.53 -22.75
N LEU A 517 4.63 5.50 -22.43
CA LEU A 517 4.96 4.61 -21.31
C LEU A 517 6.34 3.99 -21.54
N GLY A 518 7.12 3.91 -20.46
CA GLY A 518 8.51 3.46 -20.47
C GLY A 518 9.54 4.50 -20.87
N ASP A 519 9.15 5.65 -21.44
CA ASP A 519 10.05 6.80 -21.65
C ASP A 519 10.57 7.33 -20.30
N VAL A 520 11.58 8.20 -20.34
CA VAL A 520 12.21 8.79 -19.14
C VAL A 520 11.97 10.29 -19.11
N ALA A 521 11.44 10.81 -18.01
CA ALA A 521 11.39 12.22 -17.70
C ALA A 521 12.54 12.65 -16.79
N VAL A 522 13.19 13.76 -17.12
CA VAL A 522 14.35 14.30 -16.40
C VAL A 522 14.03 15.72 -15.96
N GLY A 523 14.13 15.97 -14.66
CA GLY A 523 13.89 17.27 -14.04
C GLY A 523 14.99 18.29 -14.32
N SER A 524 15.39 18.50 -15.58
CA SER A 524 16.47 19.41 -15.99
C SER A 524 16.16 20.88 -15.70
N ALA A 525 14.88 21.26 -15.62
CA ALA A 525 14.48 22.60 -15.17
C ALA A 525 14.36 22.68 -13.63
N GLY A 526 14.14 21.55 -12.98
CA GLY A 526 13.95 21.42 -11.53
C GLY A 526 12.63 20.76 -11.16
N VAL A 527 12.28 20.91 -9.89
CA VAL A 527 11.03 20.43 -9.30
C VAL A 527 10.11 21.61 -9.00
N LEU A 528 8.87 21.48 -9.44
CA LEU A 528 7.80 22.43 -9.18
C LEU A 528 6.88 21.87 -8.08
N GLY A 529 6.91 22.48 -6.89
CA GLY A 529 5.96 22.12 -5.84
C GLY A 529 4.54 22.52 -6.24
N LEU A 530 3.58 21.64 -5.99
CA LEU A 530 2.16 21.90 -6.20
C LEU A 530 1.44 22.01 -4.86
N GLY A 531 0.48 22.94 -4.79
CA GLY A 531 -0.41 23.12 -3.64
C GLY A 531 -1.85 23.29 -4.11
N MET A 532 -2.80 22.94 -3.25
CA MET A 532 -4.21 23.20 -3.52
C MET A 532 -4.54 24.67 -3.24
N ASP A 533 -5.27 25.31 -4.16
CA ASP A 533 -5.88 26.59 -3.90
C ASP A 533 -7.16 26.45 -3.04
N GLY A 534 -7.75 27.57 -2.62
CA GLY A 534 -8.97 27.60 -1.81
C GLY A 534 -10.22 27.02 -2.49
N HIS A 535 -10.10 26.56 -3.75
CA HIS A 535 -11.15 25.91 -4.52
C HIS A 535 -10.84 24.44 -4.81
N GLY A 536 -9.77 23.89 -4.24
CA GLY A 536 -9.38 22.49 -4.42
C GLY A 536 -8.64 22.19 -5.73
N VAL A 537 -8.21 23.21 -6.47
CA VAL A 537 -7.47 23.06 -7.74
C VAL A 537 -5.97 23.07 -7.46
N LEU A 538 -5.23 22.13 -8.08
CA LEU A 538 -3.77 22.08 -7.97
C LEU A 538 -3.13 23.23 -8.75
N GLN A 539 -2.36 24.07 -8.06
CA GLN A 539 -1.62 25.19 -8.65
C GLN A 539 -0.13 25.09 -8.31
N PRO A 540 0.76 25.65 -9.15
CA PRO A 540 2.14 25.90 -8.81
C PRO A 540 2.26 26.64 -7.49
N ALA A 541 2.83 25.98 -6.49
CA ALA A 541 3.16 26.57 -5.21
C ALA A 541 4.61 27.08 -5.24
N SER A 542 4.90 28.11 -4.43
CA SER A 542 6.28 28.40 -4.04
C SER A 542 6.64 27.48 -2.86
N PRO A 543 7.77 26.75 -2.90
CA PRO A 543 8.99 27.05 -3.67
C PRO A 543 9.16 26.27 -5.00
N ARG A 544 9.94 26.84 -5.93
CA ARG A 544 10.55 26.13 -7.07
C ARG A 544 11.97 25.68 -6.70
N TYR A 545 12.33 24.46 -7.06
CA TYR A 545 13.63 23.88 -6.74
C TYR A 545 14.43 23.63 -8.02
N PRO A 546 15.34 24.53 -8.42
CA PRO A 546 16.10 24.38 -9.65
C PRO A 546 17.03 23.17 -9.58
N ALA A 547 17.26 22.53 -10.73
CA ALA A 547 18.15 21.39 -10.83
C ALA A 547 19.63 21.79 -10.71
N PRO A 548 20.51 20.87 -10.27
CA PRO A 548 21.91 21.19 -10.03
C PRO A 548 22.64 21.35 -11.36
N MET A 549 23.32 22.48 -11.57
CA MET A 549 23.94 22.83 -12.86
C MET A 549 24.86 21.74 -13.42
N LEU A 550 25.62 21.06 -12.55
CA LEU A 550 26.51 19.95 -12.96
C LEU A 550 25.72 18.82 -13.65
N LEU A 551 24.58 18.44 -13.08
CA LEU A 551 23.71 17.39 -13.63
C LEU A 551 22.96 17.88 -14.88
N CYS A 552 22.61 19.18 -14.94
CA CYS A 552 22.00 19.77 -16.13
C CYS A 552 22.94 19.75 -17.34
N HIS A 553 24.24 20.03 -17.14
CA HIS A 553 25.24 19.92 -18.21
C HIS A 553 25.38 18.48 -18.67
N ALA A 554 25.52 17.52 -17.76
CA ALA A 554 25.62 16.10 -18.11
C ALA A 554 24.37 15.60 -18.88
N ALA A 555 23.18 16.02 -18.46
CA ALA A 555 21.93 15.70 -19.17
C ALA A 555 21.85 16.36 -20.56
N SER A 556 22.49 17.52 -20.75
CA SER A 556 22.60 18.17 -22.07
C SER A 556 23.59 17.46 -22.97
N ASP A 557 24.73 17.04 -22.43
CA ASP A 557 25.75 16.30 -23.17
C ASP A 557 25.17 14.97 -23.67
N LEU A 558 24.49 14.21 -22.79
CA LEU A 558 23.74 13.00 -23.16
C LEU A 558 22.71 13.24 -24.26
N TRP A 559 21.96 14.35 -24.19
CA TRP A 559 20.96 14.66 -25.19
C TRP A 559 21.60 14.95 -26.55
N VAL A 560 22.70 15.71 -26.58
CA VAL A 560 23.46 15.98 -27.82
C VAL A 560 23.99 14.67 -28.41
N GLU A 561 24.57 13.79 -27.60
CA GLU A 561 25.05 12.48 -28.06
C GLU A 561 23.91 11.63 -28.64
N SER A 562 22.75 11.59 -27.98
CA SER A 562 21.58 10.86 -28.48
C SER A 562 21.05 11.41 -29.81
N GLU A 563 21.16 12.71 -30.07
CA GLU A 563 20.77 13.32 -31.35
C GLU A 563 21.80 13.04 -32.46
N MET A 564 23.09 12.95 -32.10
CA MET A 564 24.18 12.73 -33.06
C MET A 564 24.38 11.25 -33.42
N ASP A 565 24.42 10.39 -32.40
CA ASP A 565 24.79 8.97 -32.52
C ASP A 565 23.58 8.03 -32.41
N GLY A 566 22.40 8.57 -32.11
CA GLY A 566 21.15 7.85 -31.90
C GLY A 566 20.93 7.41 -30.45
N PRO A 567 19.70 7.03 -30.08
CA PRO A 567 19.35 6.68 -28.71
C PRO A 567 20.06 5.39 -28.27
N THR A 568 20.85 5.48 -27.20
CA THR A 568 21.58 4.33 -26.63
C THR A 568 20.83 3.66 -25.49
N LEU A 569 19.87 4.34 -24.86
CA LEU A 569 19.20 3.90 -23.64
C LEU A 569 18.58 2.50 -23.77
N GLY A 570 17.90 2.21 -24.89
CA GLY A 570 17.34 0.89 -25.14
C GLY A 570 18.41 -0.21 -25.27
N ARG A 571 19.55 0.10 -25.89
CA ARG A 571 20.69 -0.82 -26.00
C ARG A 571 21.32 -1.08 -24.62
N ASP A 572 21.48 -0.04 -23.82
CA ASP A 572 22.05 -0.14 -22.47
C ASP A 572 21.16 -0.97 -21.54
N MET A 573 19.83 -0.80 -21.64
CA MET A 573 18.86 -1.65 -20.95
C MET A 573 19.00 -3.11 -21.36
N GLN A 574 19.07 -3.41 -22.66
CA GLN A 574 19.26 -4.77 -23.15
C GLN A 574 20.58 -5.39 -22.66
N SER A 575 21.65 -4.59 -22.64
CA SER A 575 22.96 -5.02 -22.13
C SER A 575 22.87 -5.44 -20.67
N ILE A 576 22.30 -4.59 -19.80
CA ILE A 576 22.13 -4.92 -18.38
C ILE A 576 21.20 -6.12 -18.19
N MET A 577 20.06 -6.15 -18.88
CA MET A 577 19.10 -7.25 -18.83
C MET A 577 19.73 -8.58 -19.22
N SER A 578 20.59 -8.61 -20.24
CA SER A 578 21.23 -9.84 -20.73
C SER A 578 22.08 -10.57 -19.68
N THR A 579 22.56 -9.84 -18.65
CA THR A 579 23.34 -10.38 -17.54
C THR A 579 22.49 -11.00 -16.43
N LYS A 580 21.15 -10.84 -16.47
CA LYS A 580 20.24 -11.24 -15.40
C LYS A 580 19.50 -12.55 -15.70
N SER A 581 18.97 -13.16 -14.64
CA SER A 581 18.19 -14.39 -14.73
C SER A 581 16.98 -14.22 -15.66
N GLN A 582 16.48 -15.34 -16.21
CA GLN A 582 15.32 -15.30 -17.10
C GLN A 582 14.07 -14.72 -16.40
N GLN A 583 13.87 -15.07 -15.13
CA GLN A 583 12.77 -14.52 -14.32
C GLN A 583 12.89 -13.01 -14.15
N TRP A 584 14.08 -12.50 -13.81
CA TRP A 584 14.31 -11.08 -13.65
C TRP A 584 14.09 -10.34 -14.98
N ARG A 585 14.61 -10.88 -16.09
CA ARG A 585 14.36 -10.32 -17.43
C ARG A 585 12.89 -10.27 -17.78
N GLY A 586 12.11 -11.31 -17.44
CA GLY A 586 10.67 -11.34 -17.67
C GLY A 586 9.94 -10.24 -16.91
N TYR A 587 10.25 -10.06 -15.62
CA TYR A 587 9.59 -9.06 -14.78
C TYR A 587 9.86 -7.61 -15.21
N TYR A 588 11.09 -7.30 -15.62
CA TYR A 588 11.47 -5.95 -16.10
C TYR A 588 11.34 -5.78 -17.62
N SER A 589 10.74 -6.74 -18.32
CA SER A 589 10.56 -6.66 -19.76
C SER A 589 9.50 -5.62 -20.14
N ARG A 590 9.60 -5.10 -21.36
CA ARG A 590 8.64 -4.17 -21.90
C ARG A 590 7.27 -4.88 -22.06
N PRO A 591 6.16 -4.37 -21.49
CA PRO A 591 4.87 -5.08 -21.53
C PRO A 591 4.25 -5.22 -22.92
N ASP A 592 4.48 -4.29 -23.84
CA ASP A 592 3.94 -4.34 -25.19
C ASP A 592 4.86 -5.09 -26.18
N SER A 593 4.24 -5.84 -27.08
CA SER A 593 4.91 -6.55 -28.18
C SER A 593 5.08 -5.68 -29.45
N SER A 594 4.82 -4.37 -29.34
CA SER A 594 4.85 -3.47 -30.49
C SER A 594 6.26 -3.36 -31.07
N SER A 595 6.35 -3.32 -32.40
CA SER A 595 7.60 -3.33 -33.18
C SER A 595 8.42 -2.04 -33.09
N ASP A 596 8.07 -1.11 -32.20
CA ASP A 596 8.80 0.14 -32.00
C ASP A 596 10.14 -0.15 -31.31
N ASN A 597 11.15 -0.38 -32.15
CA ASN A 597 12.49 -0.83 -31.81
C ASN A 597 13.41 0.32 -31.34
N ASP A 598 12.87 1.53 -31.18
CA ASP A 598 13.66 2.75 -30.91
C ASP A 598 14.01 2.94 -29.43
N GLY A 599 13.49 2.08 -28.54
CA GLY A 599 13.71 2.16 -27.10
C GLY A 599 13.04 3.39 -26.44
N PRO A 600 13.28 3.59 -25.13
CA PRO A 600 12.74 4.74 -24.40
C PRO A 600 13.32 6.08 -24.89
N ALA A 601 12.45 7.08 -25.06
CA ALA A 601 12.86 8.45 -25.31
C ALA A 601 13.08 9.21 -23.99
N VAL A 602 13.86 10.29 -24.03
CA VAL A 602 14.17 11.13 -22.87
C VAL A 602 13.51 12.51 -23.02
N HIS A 603 12.71 12.90 -22.04
CA HIS A 603 11.96 14.16 -21.99
C HIS A 603 12.48 15.05 -20.86
N ARG A 604 12.89 16.28 -21.19
CA ARG A 604 13.51 17.21 -20.23
C ARG A 604 12.56 18.36 -19.92
N GLY A 605 12.40 18.68 -18.64
CA GLY A 605 11.53 19.79 -18.24
C GLY A 605 11.42 19.95 -16.72
N TRP A 606 10.30 20.54 -16.30
CA TRP A 606 9.90 20.56 -14.89
C TRP A 606 9.23 19.23 -14.54
N ILE A 607 9.55 18.72 -13.35
CA ILE A 607 8.76 17.65 -12.72
C ILE A 607 7.90 18.30 -11.64
N ALA A 608 6.59 18.17 -11.78
CA ALA A 608 5.65 18.69 -10.79
C ALA A 608 5.49 17.67 -9.66
N SER A 609 5.46 18.13 -8.41
CA SER A 609 5.35 17.24 -7.26
C SER A 609 4.34 17.76 -6.23
N GLY A 610 3.43 16.89 -5.79
CA GLY A 610 2.33 17.23 -4.88
C GLY A 610 1.75 16.01 -4.14
N THR A 611 0.98 16.26 -3.07
CA THR A 611 0.39 15.21 -2.22
C THR A 611 -0.83 14.53 -2.84
N THR A 612 -1.47 15.16 -3.82
CA THR A 612 -2.71 14.69 -4.44
C THR A 612 -2.47 14.39 -5.91
N MET A 613 -2.97 13.24 -6.38
CA MET A 613 -2.83 12.84 -7.78
C MET A 613 -3.55 13.84 -8.70
N LEU A 614 -2.90 14.21 -9.80
CA LEU A 614 -3.41 15.16 -10.78
C LEU A 614 -4.28 14.46 -11.84
N THR A 615 -5.52 14.12 -11.50
CA THR A 615 -6.43 13.29 -12.34
C THR A 615 -7.18 14.07 -13.43
N SER A 616 -7.31 15.40 -13.30
CA SER A 616 -7.98 16.28 -14.28
C SER A 616 -7.13 16.53 -15.52
N ALA A 617 -7.63 16.11 -16.69
CA ALA A 617 -6.94 16.29 -17.98
C ALA A 617 -6.74 17.77 -18.35
N ASP A 618 -7.72 18.63 -18.03
CA ASP A 618 -7.65 20.06 -18.29
C ASP A 618 -6.62 20.75 -17.39
N ASP A 619 -6.55 20.37 -16.11
CA ASP A 619 -5.54 20.91 -15.19
C ASP A 619 -4.14 20.43 -15.55
N ARG A 620 -3.98 19.16 -15.96
CA ARG A 620 -2.72 18.65 -16.53
C ARG A 620 -2.27 19.46 -17.73
N LYS A 621 -3.18 19.66 -18.68
CA LYS A 621 -2.90 20.42 -19.89
C LYS A 621 -2.54 21.87 -19.57
N ALA A 622 -3.29 22.53 -18.70
CA ALA A 622 -3.04 23.91 -18.29
C ALA A 622 -1.68 24.04 -17.57
N LEU A 623 -1.35 23.10 -16.68
CA LEU A 623 -0.06 23.06 -15.98
C LEU A 623 1.10 22.86 -16.95
N ALA A 624 0.95 21.93 -17.90
CA ALA A 624 1.98 21.63 -18.89
C ALA A 624 2.20 22.77 -19.89
N ASP A 625 1.13 23.40 -20.36
CA ASP A 625 1.20 24.52 -21.32
C ASP A 625 1.80 25.77 -20.66
N ARG A 626 1.51 26.02 -19.38
CA ARG A 626 2.02 27.19 -18.63
C ARG A 626 3.45 27.02 -18.13
N GLU A 627 3.78 25.85 -17.59
CA GLU A 627 5.01 25.63 -16.83
C GLU A 627 5.99 24.66 -17.52
N HIS A 628 5.63 24.08 -18.67
CA HIS A 628 6.43 23.07 -19.36
C HIS A 628 6.76 21.85 -18.47
N VAL A 629 5.78 21.42 -17.68
CA VAL A 629 5.85 20.18 -16.90
C VAL A 629 5.80 18.99 -17.84
N VAL A 630 6.67 18.00 -17.63
CA VAL A 630 6.75 16.76 -18.42
C VAL A 630 6.30 15.52 -17.65
N CYS A 631 6.34 15.60 -16.32
CA CYS A 631 6.05 14.48 -15.43
C CYS A 631 5.48 14.99 -14.12
N PHE A 632 4.59 14.21 -13.53
CA PHE A 632 4.10 14.38 -12.17
C PHE A 632 4.68 13.29 -11.27
N ASP A 633 4.98 13.66 -10.03
CA ASP A 633 5.59 12.85 -8.98
C ASP A 633 4.88 13.15 -7.65
N MET A 634 4.89 12.22 -6.69
CA MET A 634 4.19 12.40 -5.42
C MET A 634 5.12 12.58 -4.22
N GLU A 635 6.43 12.48 -4.39
CA GLU A 635 7.39 12.31 -3.29
C GLU A 635 8.45 13.43 -3.19
N ALA A 636 8.77 14.07 -4.31
CA ALA A 636 9.97 14.86 -4.47
C ALA A 636 9.90 16.29 -3.92
N ALA A 637 8.72 16.91 -3.79
CA ALA A 637 8.61 18.26 -3.22
C ALA A 637 9.22 18.32 -1.81
N LYS A 638 8.92 17.32 -0.96
CA LYS A 638 9.45 17.22 0.40
C LYS A 638 10.94 16.89 0.43
N LEU A 639 11.40 16.02 -0.48
CA LEU A 639 12.82 15.74 -0.67
C LEU A 639 13.61 17.03 -0.96
N MET A 640 13.13 17.85 -1.90
CA MET A 640 13.81 19.08 -2.29
C MET A 640 13.77 20.15 -1.18
N GLU A 641 12.69 20.19 -0.39
CA GLU A 641 12.61 21.05 0.79
C GLU A 641 13.70 20.72 1.82
N VAL A 642 13.82 19.43 2.20
CA VAL A 642 14.86 18.98 3.16
C VAL A 642 16.26 19.20 2.61
N SER A 643 16.46 18.92 1.33
CA SER A 643 17.74 19.14 0.64
C SER A 643 18.19 20.60 0.66
N LYS A 644 17.24 21.53 0.58
CA LYS A 644 17.51 22.98 0.67
C LYS A 644 17.85 23.39 2.10
N LEU A 645 17.18 22.84 3.11
CA LEU A 645 17.45 23.12 4.52
C LEU A 645 18.80 22.56 4.97
N ALA A 646 19.25 21.47 4.36
CA ALA A 646 20.48 20.77 4.72
C ALA A 646 21.78 21.34 4.10
N GLU A 647 21.74 22.48 3.39
CA GLU A 647 22.84 23.14 2.66
C GLU A 647 23.89 22.17 2.03
N GLY A 648 23.81 21.97 0.71
CA GLY A 648 24.86 21.26 -0.05
C GLY A 648 24.62 19.77 -0.29
N PHE A 649 23.35 19.33 -0.35
CA PHE A 649 22.96 18.03 -0.90
C PHE A 649 21.91 18.16 -2.03
N PRO A 650 22.31 18.65 -3.21
CA PRO A 650 21.41 18.91 -4.33
C PRO A 650 20.99 17.61 -5.07
N PHE A 651 19.73 17.55 -5.53
CA PHE A 651 19.17 16.38 -6.22
C PHE A 651 18.75 16.66 -7.67
N MET A 652 18.93 15.67 -8.55
CA MET A 652 18.19 15.59 -9.82
C MET A 652 17.15 14.47 -9.76
N LEU A 653 15.94 14.76 -10.23
CA LEU A 653 14.88 13.78 -10.38
C LEU A 653 14.92 13.14 -11.76
N ILE A 654 14.80 11.81 -11.78
CA ILE A 654 14.71 10.98 -12.97
C ILE A 654 13.51 10.05 -12.77
N ARG A 655 12.55 10.08 -13.70
CA ARG A 655 11.29 9.36 -13.59
C ARG A 655 11.03 8.54 -14.83
N GLY A 656 10.81 7.24 -14.66
CA GLY A 656 10.28 6.38 -15.70
C GLY A 656 8.77 6.60 -15.82
N ILE A 657 8.27 6.73 -17.03
CA ILE A 657 6.85 6.99 -17.25
C ILE A 657 6.07 5.68 -17.13
N CYS A 658 5.22 5.57 -16.09
CA CYS A 658 4.39 4.38 -15.85
C CYS A 658 2.90 4.57 -16.16
N ASP A 659 2.40 5.81 -16.16
CA ASP A 659 1.01 6.15 -16.48
C ASP A 659 0.92 7.57 -17.08
N TYR A 660 -0.30 8.05 -17.33
CA TYR A 660 -0.58 9.40 -17.88
C TYR A 660 -1.29 10.32 -16.86
N CYS A 661 -1.16 10.01 -15.56
CA CYS A 661 -1.87 10.69 -14.47
C CYS A 661 -3.39 10.75 -14.68
N ASP A 662 -3.97 9.75 -15.32
CA ASP A 662 -5.42 9.60 -15.45
C ASP A 662 -5.94 8.56 -14.46
N THR A 663 -7.24 8.26 -14.52
CA THR A 663 -7.90 7.32 -13.60
C THR A 663 -7.47 5.86 -13.80
N HIS A 664 -6.68 5.54 -14.83
CA HIS A 664 -6.22 4.19 -15.10
C HIS A 664 -4.79 4.00 -14.58
N LYS A 665 -4.66 3.27 -13.47
CA LYS A 665 -3.34 2.80 -13.02
C LYS A 665 -2.82 1.76 -13.99
N ASN A 666 -1.57 1.90 -14.44
CA ASN A 666 -0.95 0.96 -15.37
C ASN A 666 0.25 0.26 -14.72
N GLU A 667 -0.05 -0.60 -13.75
CA GLU A 667 0.93 -1.23 -12.86
C GLU A 667 1.94 -2.12 -13.62
N GLN A 668 1.51 -2.69 -14.75
CA GLN A 668 2.36 -3.52 -15.61
C GLN A 668 3.58 -2.77 -16.18
N TRP A 669 3.50 -1.45 -16.33
CA TRP A 669 4.61 -0.63 -16.83
C TRP A 669 5.60 -0.19 -15.76
N GLN A 670 5.25 -0.28 -14.48
CA GLN A 670 6.10 0.21 -13.39
C GLN A 670 7.49 -0.45 -13.37
N PRO A 671 7.64 -1.78 -13.53
CA PRO A 671 8.97 -2.41 -13.56
C PRO A 671 9.83 -1.89 -14.73
N TYR A 672 9.30 -1.90 -15.96
CA TYR A 672 10.04 -1.44 -17.14
C TYR A 672 10.40 0.05 -17.07
N ALA A 673 9.47 0.89 -16.62
CA ALA A 673 9.68 2.32 -16.41
C ALA A 673 10.76 2.59 -15.35
N THR A 674 10.73 1.86 -14.23
CA THR A 674 11.76 1.97 -13.19
C THR A 674 13.14 1.62 -13.75
N MET A 675 13.22 0.55 -14.55
CA MET A 675 14.45 0.14 -15.21
C MET A 675 14.96 1.20 -16.20
N SER A 676 14.10 1.80 -17.03
CA SER A 676 14.52 2.84 -17.98
C SER A 676 15.08 4.08 -17.26
N ALA A 677 14.47 4.48 -16.15
CA ALA A 677 14.96 5.56 -15.30
C ALA A 677 16.33 5.25 -14.67
N ALA A 678 16.52 4.03 -14.16
CA ALA A 678 17.78 3.59 -13.56
C ALA A 678 18.92 3.55 -14.58
N VAL A 679 18.68 3.04 -15.79
CA VAL A 679 19.70 3.02 -16.85
C VAL A 679 20.05 4.43 -17.31
N TYR A 680 19.07 5.34 -17.39
CA TYR A 680 19.37 6.75 -17.68
C TYR A 680 20.23 7.39 -16.58
N ALA A 681 19.93 7.12 -15.30
CA ALA A 681 20.74 7.60 -14.18
C ALA A 681 22.19 7.09 -14.25
N ARG A 682 22.39 5.82 -14.63
CA ARG A 682 23.72 5.24 -14.88
C ARG A 682 24.46 5.98 -16.00
N ALA A 683 23.79 6.22 -17.12
CA ALA A 683 24.36 6.94 -18.27
C ALA A 683 24.72 8.40 -17.91
N LEU A 684 23.87 9.06 -17.11
CA LEU A 684 24.09 10.44 -16.63
C LEU A 684 25.36 10.55 -15.81
N LEU A 685 25.60 9.61 -14.90
CA LEU A 685 26.82 9.58 -14.09
C LEU A 685 28.08 9.33 -14.95
N GLY A 686 27.97 8.58 -16.04
CA GLY A 686 29.06 8.37 -17.00
C GLY A 686 29.54 9.65 -17.69
N HIS A 687 28.69 10.68 -17.76
CA HIS A 687 29.02 11.99 -18.34
C HIS A 687 29.64 12.98 -17.35
N ILE A 688 29.82 12.54 -16.09
CA ILE A 688 30.41 13.36 -15.04
C ILE A 688 31.69 12.66 -14.60
N SER A 689 32.83 13.34 -14.65
CA SER A 689 34.06 12.78 -14.08
C SER A 689 33.98 12.76 -12.53
N PRO A 690 34.42 11.71 -11.83
CA PRO A 690 34.39 11.64 -10.36
C PRO A 690 35.00 12.86 -9.65
N HIS A 691 36.11 13.39 -10.18
CA HIS A 691 36.77 14.59 -9.67
C HIS A 691 35.84 15.83 -9.64
N LYS A 692 34.91 15.98 -10.59
CA LYS A 692 33.96 17.12 -10.61
C LYS A 692 33.00 17.05 -9.43
N ILE A 693 32.55 15.86 -9.04
CA ILE A 693 31.65 15.66 -7.89
C ILE A 693 32.41 15.89 -6.58
N GLN A 694 33.63 15.36 -6.48
CA GLN A 694 34.49 15.55 -5.29
C GLN A 694 34.84 17.03 -5.04
N SER A 695 34.84 17.86 -6.09
CA SER A 695 35.15 19.30 -5.99
C SER A 695 33.96 20.20 -5.61
N LEU A 696 32.77 19.63 -5.40
CA LEU A 696 31.58 20.33 -4.88
C LEU A 696 31.65 20.48 -3.36
#